data_AF-A0A1V6AVQ1-F1
#
_entry.id   AF-A0A1V6AVQ1-F1
#
_cell.length_a   1.000
_cell.length_b   1.000
_cell.length_c   1.000
_cell.angle_alpha   90.00
_cell.angle_beta   90.00
_cell.angle_gamma   90.00
#
_symmetry.space_group_name_H-M   'P 1'
#
loop_
_entity.id
_entity.type
_entity.pdbx_description
1 polymer ?
#
loop_
_entity_poly.entity_id
_entity_poly.type
_entity_poly.pdbx_seq_one_letter_code
_entity_poly.pdbx_strand_id
1 'polypeptide(L)'
;MISDKANRIGSSPTFKVSAKAKAMKAEGLDVVDLSIGEPDFPTSESVKAAGIKAIQDNYTKYTENEGSPALKQAIIGRLKEDYGLTYAPNEVIANCGAKSSLFLAFQALINDDEEVIIPAPYWVSYPHLVNLAKGKPVFVPTKEENGFILTAEELKARITPATKALLLNSPSNPTGAAYTLAQLEALAEVIRGEDLCVVSDEIYSCLVYDGFKYRSIASLGDDLKKKTVVINGVSKAYAMTGWRIGYAAGPAPLIAAMSRIQSHATSHPASISQRASVEALAGSQADVARMRAEFERRRNYSLMKLRTIPGVSCFEPQGAFYLFPNVRSFYDLEFNGTPIRNSYGMAYYLLREAQVAIVPGDAFGADDHIRISYATSLENLEKGLNRIAEALARLKPARKAKRVALNNVVTRVRGPVPVDFRLPLNQRDGLTAETEARLAADVLFEWNAAVAGVILRLKTNLRHVYEMWVENWTPAPAEAGIEPHGVLYAVDGLAGRDPRAFFNTETKTGVVVNCDSYAPVRSLALGLAGDVAGRHFGSCLIRGMAVDREGGGVILVGPAGTKKTDLFFSLLRDPRFRFVSADMISARPAGKAVQAEAIERKAWLPTNTVELFGRLARLFDRSKCENVVIRKEDCPNAECLRAEDCRLDRGGPFCYKAAKDARALLDPSWLGPGAAVRRTQLRWLFVLRNDSVSPALEELNPEDALRILERGETPGIKKSAAAVPKPFFNASFLASTEERIEIEKDLFRRLLPNLRTFLFNSGAAGVNKIKETIGG
;
A
#
# COMPACT_ATOMS: atom_id res chain seq x y z
N MET A 1 22.01 1.85 -10.74
CA MET A 1 21.03 2.66 -11.48
C MET A 1 20.16 1.72 -12.31
N ILE A 2 18.84 1.80 -12.21
CA ILE A 2 17.87 1.05 -13.03
C ILE A 2 16.74 2.00 -13.47
N SER A 3 15.98 1.66 -14.52
CA SER A 3 14.95 2.54 -15.10
C SER A 3 13.76 2.78 -14.17
N ASP A 4 13.08 3.91 -14.30
CA ASP A 4 11.86 4.23 -13.53
C ASP A 4 10.74 3.19 -13.74
N LYS A 5 10.65 2.64 -14.95
CA LYS A 5 9.73 1.54 -15.29
C LYS A 5 10.04 0.29 -14.46
N ALA A 6 11.31 -0.04 -14.23
CA ALA A 6 11.70 -1.15 -13.36
C ALA A 6 11.42 -0.85 -11.88
N ASN A 7 11.68 0.38 -11.41
CA ASN A 7 11.41 0.80 -10.03
C ASN A 7 9.92 0.78 -9.64
N ARG A 8 9.01 0.93 -10.61
CA ARG A 8 7.54 0.92 -10.39
C ARG A 8 6.95 -0.49 -10.27
N ILE A 9 7.71 -1.54 -10.56
CA ILE A 9 7.21 -2.92 -10.53
C ILE A 9 7.56 -3.55 -9.19
N GLY A 10 6.56 -3.73 -8.33
CA GLY A 10 6.70 -4.45 -7.07
C GLY A 10 7.02 -5.93 -7.28
N SER A 11 7.66 -6.55 -6.29
CA SER A 11 7.81 -8.02 -6.27
C SER A 11 6.45 -8.69 -6.14
N SER A 12 6.18 -9.71 -6.96
CA SER A 12 4.88 -10.39 -6.93
C SER A 12 4.68 -11.12 -5.59
N PRO A 13 3.57 -10.85 -4.87
CA PRO A 13 3.27 -11.48 -3.59
C PRO A 13 3.22 -13.01 -3.65
N THR A 14 2.76 -13.57 -4.77
CA THR A 14 2.70 -15.02 -5.00
C THR A 14 4.09 -15.66 -4.92
N PHE A 15 5.12 -14.99 -5.43
CA PHE A 15 6.49 -15.52 -5.35
C PHE A 15 7.04 -15.50 -3.92
N LYS A 16 6.68 -14.50 -3.10
CA LYS A 16 7.14 -14.42 -1.71
C LYS A 16 6.59 -15.58 -0.87
N VAL A 17 5.29 -15.89 -1.00
CA VAL A 17 4.68 -17.02 -0.29
C VAL A 17 5.27 -18.34 -0.75
N SER A 18 5.41 -18.55 -2.07
CA SER A 18 6.00 -19.76 -2.63
C SER A 18 7.47 -19.96 -2.19
N ALA A 19 8.27 -18.88 -2.16
CA ALA A 19 9.65 -18.94 -1.68
C ALA A 19 9.71 -19.35 -0.20
N LYS A 20 8.84 -18.80 0.66
CA LYS A 20 8.80 -19.17 2.07
C LYS A 20 8.32 -20.60 2.28
N ALA A 21 7.29 -21.04 1.56
CA ALA A 21 6.83 -22.42 1.58
C ALA A 21 7.92 -23.41 1.14
N LYS A 22 8.69 -23.07 0.10
CA LYS A 22 9.84 -23.87 -0.36
C LYS A 22 10.96 -23.93 0.68
N ALA A 23 11.26 -22.81 1.34
CA ALA A 23 12.24 -22.78 2.43
C ALA A 23 11.80 -23.67 3.60
N MET A 24 10.54 -23.59 4.02
CA MET A 24 9.98 -24.44 5.08
C MET A 24 10.02 -25.93 4.70
N LYS A 25 9.73 -26.29 3.44
CA LYS A 25 9.91 -27.67 2.94
C LYS A 25 11.36 -28.13 3.00
N ALA A 26 12.31 -27.26 2.67
CA ALA A 26 13.75 -27.55 2.74
C ALA A 26 14.22 -27.73 4.20
N GLU A 27 13.55 -27.09 5.16
CA GLU A 27 13.74 -27.27 6.60
C GLU A 27 13.07 -28.57 7.13
N GLY A 28 12.49 -29.40 6.25
CA GLY A 28 11.85 -30.67 6.60
C GLY A 28 10.40 -30.53 7.08
N LEU A 29 9.80 -29.34 6.98
CA LEU A 29 8.40 -29.14 7.34
C LEU A 29 7.46 -29.64 6.24
N ASP A 30 6.41 -30.33 6.65
CA ASP A 30 5.37 -30.87 5.78
C ASP A 30 4.36 -29.78 5.38
N VAL A 31 4.71 -28.99 4.35
CA VAL A 31 3.89 -27.87 3.86
C VAL A 31 3.02 -28.29 2.67
N VAL A 32 1.71 -28.12 2.80
CA VAL A 32 0.77 -28.27 1.68
C VAL A 32 0.74 -26.96 0.89
N ASP A 33 1.06 -27.01 -0.41
CA ASP A 33 1.11 -25.83 -1.25
C ASP A 33 -0.14 -25.74 -2.14
N LEU A 34 -1.07 -24.86 -1.77
CA LEU A 34 -2.28 -24.55 -2.52
C LEU A 34 -2.16 -23.19 -3.24
N SER A 35 -0.95 -22.65 -3.36
CA SER A 35 -0.69 -21.36 -3.99
C SER A 35 -0.38 -21.47 -5.49
N ILE A 36 0.07 -22.65 -5.94
CA ILE A 36 0.61 -22.87 -7.29
C ILE A 36 -0.51 -22.91 -8.35
N GLY A 37 -0.34 -22.15 -9.42
CA GLY A 37 -1.30 -22.05 -10.52
C GLY A 37 -0.99 -22.95 -11.72
N GLU A 38 -0.56 -24.19 -11.50
CA GLU A 38 -0.09 -25.14 -12.52
C GLU A 38 -0.77 -26.50 -12.33
N PRO A 39 -1.27 -27.14 -13.41
CA PRO A 39 -1.75 -28.52 -13.36
C PRO A 39 -0.68 -29.48 -12.83
N ASP A 40 -1.06 -30.40 -11.95
CA ASP A 40 -0.23 -31.49 -11.41
C ASP A 40 -0.12 -32.69 -12.38
N PHE A 41 -0.85 -32.65 -13.49
CA PHE A 41 -0.79 -33.66 -14.54
C PHE A 41 0.51 -33.55 -15.35
N PRO A 42 1.09 -34.67 -15.81
CA PRO A 42 2.14 -34.61 -16.80
C PRO A 42 1.58 -34.13 -18.15
N THR A 43 2.43 -33.51 -18.97
CA THR A 43 2.15 -33.34 -20.40
C THR A 43 1.85 -34.70 -21.04
N SER A 44 0.89 -34.78 -21.97
CA SER A 44 0.49 -36.05 -22.61
C SER A 44 1.65 -36.72 -23.34
N GLU A 45 1.61 -38.06 -23.41
CA GLU A 45 2.68 -38.83 -24.06
C GLU A 45 2.81 -38.51 -25.56
N SER A 46 1.70 -38.26 -26.27
CA SER A 46 1.76 -37.89 -27.69
C SER A 46 2.46 -36.53 -27.89
N VAL A 47 2.16 -35.56 -27.02
CA VAL A 47 2.80 -34.23 -27.04
C VAL A 47 4.29 -34.32 -26.69
N LYS A 48 4.64 -35.12 -25.67
CA LYS A 48 6.05 -35.41 -25.35
C LYS A 48 6.77 -36.04 -26.54
N ALA A 49 6.18 -37.05 -27.16
CA ALA A 49 6.74 -37.73 -28.33
C ALA A 49 6.94 -36.77 -29.50
N ALA A 50 6.00 -35.85 -29.75
CA ALA A 50 6.14 -34.82 -30.78
C ALA A 50 7.31 -33.85 -30.49
N GLY A 51 7.50 -33.46 -29.23
CA GLY A 51 8.66 -32.67 -28.80
C GLY A 51 9.99 -33.43 -28.93
N ILE A 52 10.04 -34.69 -28.49
CA ILE A 52 11.21 -35.57 -28.62
C ILE A 52 11.57 -35.77 -30.10
N LYS A 53 10.57 -36.05 -30.94
CA LYS A 53 10.76 -36.18 -32.37
C LYS A 53 11.31 -34.91 -33.00
N ALA A 54 10.83 -33.73 -32.60
CA ALA A 54 11.38 -32.46 -33.07
C ALA A 54 12.87 -32.31 -32.73
N ILE A 55 13.31 -32.79 -31.56
CA ILE A 55 14.74 -32.83 -31.18
C ILE A 55 15.50 -33.80 -32.09
N GLN A 56 14.99 -35.02 -32.26
CA GLN A 56 15.61 -36.07 -33.08
C GLN A 56 15.74 -35.66 -34.56
N ASP A 57 14.73 -34.98 -35.09
CA ASP A 57 14.69 -34.48 -36.46
C ASP A 57 15.51 -33.18 -36.65
N ASN A 58 16.26 -32.74 -35.64
CA ASN A 58 17.02 -31.48 -35.65
C ASN A 58 16.19 -30.23 -35.96
N TYR A 59 14.94 -30.18 -35.50
CA TYR A 59 14.07 -29.00 -35.60
C TYR A 59 14.48 -27.92 -34.57
N THR A 60 15.72 -27.46 -34.67
CA THR A 60 16.44 -26.63 -33.68
C THR A 60 16.88 -25.27 -34.24
N LYS A 61 16.47 -24.95 -35.47
CA LYS A 61 16.78 -23.68 -36.14
C LYS A 61 15.70 -22.63 -35.91
N TYR A 62 15.98 -21.41 -36.36
CA TYR A 62 15.00 -20.34 -36.32
C TYR A 62 13.73 -20.73 -37.11
N THR A 63 12.55 -20.43 -36.56
CA THR A 63 11.26 -20.51 -37.27
C THR A 63 10.78 -19.10 -37.63
N GLU A 64 9.65 -19.01 -38.31
CA GLU A 64 8.98 -17.74 -38.56
C GLU A 64 8.67 -17.02 -37.24
N ASN A 65 8.87 -15.70 -37.22
CA ASN A 65 8.68 -14.85 -36.05
C ASN A 65 7.30 -15.03 -35.40
N GLU A 66 6.26 -15.24 -36.21
CA GLU A 66 4.88 -15.40 -35.75
C GLU A 66 4.52 -16.83 -35.34
N GLY A 67 5.48 -17.75 -35.42
CA GLY A 67 5.28 -19.19 -35.28
C GLY A 67 5.11 -19.89 -36.63
N SER A 68 5.46 -21.16 -36.65
CA SER A 68 5.44 -21.99 -37.85
C SER A 68 4.05 -22.07 -38.50
N PRO A 69 3.96 -22.21 -39.84
CA PRO A 69 2.68 -22.37 -40.54
C PRO A 69 1.83 -23.48 -39.96
N ALA A 70 2.43 -24.62 -39.61
CA ALA A 70 1.75 -25.75 -38.99
C ALA A 70 1.11 -25.38 -37.63
N LEU A 71 1.83 -24.63 -36.79
CA LEU A 71 1.29 -24.17 -35.50
C LEU A 71 0.16 -23.17 -35.69
N LYS A 72 0.31 -22.21 -36.61
CA LYS A 72 -0.75 -21.23 -36.90
C LYS A 72 -2.02 -21.92 -37.40
N GLN A 73 -1.89 -22.92 -38.28
CA GLN A 73 -3.04 -23.72 -38.74
C GLN A 73 -3.68 -24.51 -37.60
N ALA A 74 -2.89 -25.14 -36.72
CA ALA A 74 -3.42 -25.87 -35.57
C ALA A 74 -4.19 -24.93 -34.60
N ILE A 75 -3.68 -23.72 -34.38
CA ILE A 75 -4.37 -22.69 -33.58
C ILE A 75 -5.69 -22.29 -34.23
N ILE A 76 -5.70 -21.99 -35.54
CA ILE A 76 -6.90 -21.61 -36.28
C ILE A 76 -7.95 -22.72 -36.23
N GLY A 77 -7.52 -23.97 -36.46
CA GLY A 77 -8.39 -25.15 -36.37
C GLY A 77 -9.04 -25.29 -35.00
N ARG A 78 -8.23 -25.23 -33.92
CA ARG A 78 -8.72 -25.33 -32.54
C ARG A 78 -9.71 -24.22 -32.18
N LEU A 79 -9.41 -22.96 -32.54
CA LEU A 79 -10.30 -21.81 -32.30
C LEU A 79 -11.65 -21.97 -33.05
N LYS A 80 -11.62 -22.51 -34.27
CA LYS A 80 -12.82 -22.77 -35.06
C LYS A 80 -13.66 -23.88 -34.44
N GLU A 81 -13.04 -24.98 -34.06
CA GLU A 81 -13.73 -26.15 -33.50
C GLU A 81 -14.29 -25.89 -32.10
N ASP A 82 -13.56 -25.19 -31.22
CA ASP A 82 -14.01 -24.93 -29.85
C ASP A 82 -15.00 -23.77 -29.76
N TYR A 83 -14.79 -22.70 -30.54
CA TYR A 83 -15.45 -21.42 -30.32
C TYR A 83 -16.16 -20.87 -31.57
N GLY A 84 -16.07 -21.57 -32.71
CA GLY A 84 -16.64 -21.09 -33.98
C GLY A 84 -15.87 -19.92 -34.59
N LEU A 85 -14.66 -19.63 -34.10
CA LEU A 85 -13.86 -18.49 -34.54
C LEU A 85 -12.96 -18.86 -35.72
N THR A 86 -13.18 -18.22 -36.87
CA THR A 86 -12.32 -18.43 -38.07
C THR A 86 -11.38 -17.24 -38.23
N TYR A 87 -10.07 -17.48 -38.28
CA TYR A 87 -9.05 -16.44 -38.51
C TYR A 87 -8.17 -16.80 -39.70
N ALA A 88 -7.69 -15.77 -40.40
CA ALA A 88 -6.66 -15.94 -41.41
C ALA A 88 -5.27 -16.11 -40.76
N PRO A 89 -4.27 -16.67 -41.47
CA PRO A 89 -2.93 -16.82 -40.92
C PRO A 89 -2.31 -15.51 -40.42
N ASN A 90 -2.52 -14.37 -41.11
CA ASN A 90 -2.01 -13.06 -40.68
C ASN A 90 -2.78 -12.44 -39.48
N GLU A 91 -3.82 -13.11 -38.99
CA GLU A 91 -4.59 -12.72 -37.81
C GLU A 91 -4.20 -13.53 -36.56
N VAL A 92 -3.14 -14.36 -36.64
CA VAL A 92 -2.68 -15.23 -35.55
C VAL A 92 -1.17 -15.11 -35.34
N ILE A 93 -0.74 -15.06 -34.08
CA ILE A 93 0.67 -15.07 -33.67
C ILE A 93 0.90 -16.00 -32.48
N ALA A 94 1.96 -16.81 -32.52
CA ALA A 94 2.45 -17.58 -31.39
C ALA A 94 3.55 -16.83 -30.62
N ASN A 95 3.52 -16.92 -29.29
CA ASN A 95 4.43 -16.21 -28.38
C ASN A 95 4.95 -17.14 -27.28
N CYS A 96 5.94 -16.68 -26.51
CA CYS A 96 6.56 -17.36 -25.36
C CYS A 96 5.62 -17.49 -24.12
N GLY A 97 4.46 -18.11 -24.32
CA GLY A 97 3.38 -18.23 -23.35
C GLY A 97 2.38 -17.07 -23.40
N ALA A 98 1.16 -17.29 -22.91
CA ALA A 98 0.08 -16.29 -22.92
C ALA A 98 0.44 -14.98 -22.21
N LYS A 99 1.32 -15.02 -21.19
CA LYS A 99 1.86 -13.81 -20.56
C LYS A 99 2.61 -12.91 -21.56
N SER A 100 3.35 -13.51 -22.50
CA SER A 100 4.01 -12.77 -23.58
C SER A 100 2.99 -12.22 -24.55
N SER A 101 1.95 -12.99 -24.89
CA SER A 101 0.84 -12.53 -25.75
C SER A 101 0.14 -11.30 -25.16
N LEU A 102 -0.19 -11.32 -23.86
CA LEU A 102 -0.74 -10.15 -23.15
C LEU A 102 0.23 -8.96 -23.14
N PHE A 103 1.50 -9.20 -22.82
CA PHE A 103 2.53 -8.16 -22.81
C PHE A 103 2.61 -7.47 -24.17
N LEU A 104 2.74 -8.25 -25.26
CA LEU A 104 2.85 -7.74 -26.62
C LEU A 104 1.57 -7.03 -27.07
N ALA A 105 0.39 -7.56 -26.72
CA ALA A 105 -0.88 -6.90 -27.01
C ALA A 105 -0.95 -5.51 -26.37
N PHE A 106 -0.59 -5.40 -25.08
CA PHE A 106 -0.57 -4.11 -24.40
C PHE A 106 0.50 -3.16 -24.94
N GLN A 107 1.72 -3.64 -25.24
CA GLN A 107 2.75 -2.80 -25.86
C GLN A 107 2.35 -2.31 -27.27
N ALA A 108 1.53 -3.07 -27.99
CA ALA A 108 1.06 -2.71 -29.32
C ALA A 108 -0.19 -1.80 -29.30
N LEU A 109 -1.02 -1.90 -28.27
CA LEU A 109 -2.30 -1.18 -28.16
C LEU A 109 -2.19 0.19 -27.47
N ILE A 110 -1.33 0.31 -26.46
CA ILE A 110 -1.39 1.38 -25.47
C ILE A 110 -0.33 2.45 -25.75
N ASN A 111 -0.77 3.71 -25.77
CA ASN A 111 0.08 4.88 -25.67
C ASN A 111 0.23 5.35 -24.21
N ASP A 112 1.18 6.26 -23.97
CA ASP A 112 1.39 6.89 -22.66
C ASP A 112 0.07 7.47 -22.11
N ASP A 113 -0.24 7.13 -20.85
CA ASP A 113 -1.41 7.59 -20.07
C ASP A 113 -2.80 7.10 -20.55
N GLU A 114 -2.89 6.27 -21.59
CA GLU A 114 -4.15 5.62 -21.99
C GLU A 114 -4.64 4.60 -20.96
N GLU A 115 -5.95 4.48 -20.81
CA GLU A 115 -6.60 3.71 -19.76
C GLU A 115 -6.94 2.28 -20.22
N VAL A 116 -6.71 1.31 -19.33
CA VAL A 116 -7.17 -0.07 -19.49
C VAL A 116 -8.09 -0.43 -18.34
N ILE A 117 -9.34 -0.78 -18.65
CA ILE A 117 -10.32 -1.21 -17.67
C ILE A 117 -10.03 -2.65 -17.26
N ILE A 118 -9.88 -2.90 -15.96
CA ILE A 118 -9.57 -4.20 -15.37
C ILE A 118 -10.57 -4.52 -14.25
N PRO A 119 -11.48 -5.50 -14.43
CA PRO A 119 -12.34 -5.97 -13.37
C PRO A 119 -11.52 -6.60 -12.23
N ALA A 120 -11.81 -6.22 -10.98
CA ALA A 120 -11.24 -6.86 -9.79
C ALA A 120 -12.29 -7.82 -9.18
N PRO A 121 -11.91 -9.02 -8.73
CA PRO A 121 -10.54 -9.53 -8.57
C PRO A 121 -9.85 -9.90 -9.91
N TYR A 122 -8.57 -9.56 -10.06
CA TYR A 122 -7.79 -9.72 -11.30
C TYR A 122 -6.53 -10.57 -11.12
N TRP A 123 -6.01 -11.18 -12.19
CA TRP A 123 -4.69 -11.83 -12.12
C TRP A 123 -3.58 -10.79 -11.90
N VAL A 124 -2.70 -11.09 -10.95
CA VAL A 124 -1.69 -10.17 -10.38
C VAL A 124 -0.82 -9.44 -11.41
N SER A 125 -0.63 -10.01 -12.61
CA SER A 125 0.25 -9.41 -13.62
C SER A 125 -0.42 -8.35 -14.47
N TYR A 126 -1.75 -8.35 -14.62
CA TYR A 126 -2.42 -7.45 -15.55
C TYR A 126 -2.11 -5.96 -15.32
N PRO A 127 -2.20 -5.43 -14.08
CA PRO A 127 -1.91 -4.02 -13.84
C PRO A 127 -0.45 -3.67 -14.15
N HIS A 128 0.47 -4.61 -13.88
CA HIS A 128 1.89 -4.42 -14.17
C HIS A 128 2.19 -4.46 -15.67
N LEU A 129 1.49 -5.28 -16.46
CA LEU A 129 1.64 -5.32 -17.91
C LEU A 129 1.15 -4.00 -18.55
N VAL A 130 0.04 -3.45 -18.06
CA VAL A 130 -0.46 -2.12 -18.47
C VAL A 130 0.53 -1.02 -18.10
N ASN A 131 1.01 -1.00 -16.85
CA ASN A 131 2.02 -0.03 -16.39
C ASN A 131 3.33 -0.14 -17.18
N LEU A 132 3.73 -1.35 -17.60
CA LEU A 132 4.88 -1.57 -18.46
C LEU A 132 4.66 -0.92 -19.84
N ALA A 133 3.45 -0.87 -20.36
CA ALA A 133 3.12 -0.12 -21.58
C ALA A 133 2.91 1.38 -21.34
N LYS A 134 3.17 1.87 -20.10
CA LYS A 134 2.88 3.23 -19.63
C LYS A 134 1.40 3.62 -19.68
N GLY A 135 0.51 2.65 -19.80
CA GLY A 135 -0.92 2.86 -19.62
C GLY A 135 -1.29 2.96 -18.14
N LYS A 136 -2.54 3.35 -17.89
CA LYS A 136 -3.13 3.51 -16.58
C LYS A 136 -4.19 2.41 -16.35
N PRO A 137 -3.97 1.47 -15.41
CA PRO A 137 -5.00 0.49 -15.05
C PRO A 137 -6.15 1.19 -14.30
N VAL A 138 -7.37 1.00 -14.77
CA VAL A 138 -8.62 1.49 -14.15
C VAL A 138 -9.37 0.29 -13.58
N PHE A 139 -9.38 0.16 -12.26
CA PHE A 139 -9.99 -0.98 -11.59
C PHE A 139 -11.50 -0.85 -11.44
N VAL A 140 -12.22 -1.93 -11.68
CA VAL A 140 -13.67 -2.03 -11.45
C VAL A 140 -13.95 -3.15 -10.46
N PRO A 141 -14.19 -2.83 -9.17
CA PRO A 141 -14.49 -3.84 -8.16
C PRO A 141 -15.81 -4.54 -8.46
N THR A 142 -15.76 -5.84 -8.70
CA THR A 142 -16.92 -6.74 -8.75
C THR A 142 -17.16 -7.37 -7.38
N LYS A 143 -18.27 -8.08 -7.19
CA LYS A 143 -18.67 -8.57 -5.87
C LYS A 143 -18.94 -10.07 -5.87
N GLU A 144 -18.81 -10.72 -4.73
CA GLU A 144 -19.11 -12.16 -4.63
C GLU A 144 -20.59 -12.43 -4.92
N GLU A 145 -21.49 -11.52 -4.51
CA GLU A 145 -22.95 -11.69 -4.65
C GLU A 145 -23.41 -11.69 -6.11
N ASN A 146 -22.64 -11.08 -7.02
CA ASN A 146 -22.91 -11.10 -8.46
C ASN A 146 -21.99 -12.07 -9.23
N GLY A 147 -21.29 -12.96 -8.50
CA GLY A 147 -20.39 -13.95 -9.07
C GLY A 147 -19.09 -13.38 -9.64
N PHE A 148 -18.67 -12.22 -9.17
CA PHE A 148 -17.48 -11.51 -9.65
C PHE A 148 -17.54 -11.13 -11.15
N ILE A 149 -18.74 -10.86 -11.65
CA ILE A 149 -19.00 -10.51 -13.04
C ILE A 149 -19.07 -9.00 -13.18
N LEU A 150 -18.36 -8.46 -14.18
CA LEU A 150 -18.50 -7.06 -14.60
C LEU A 150 -19.87 -6.87 -15.29
N THR A 151 -20.64 -5.90 -14.82
CA THR A 151 -21.91 -5.52 -15.46
C THR A 151 -21.72 -4.47 -16.56
N ALA A 152 -22.70 -4.38 -17.47
CA ALA A 152 -22.69 -3.38 -18.54
C ALA A 152 -22.73 -1.94 -17.99
N GLU A 153 -23.47 -1.73 -16.90
CA GLU A 153 -23.57 -0.44 -16.20
C GLU A 153 -22.24 -0.05 -15.58
N GLU A 154 -21.56 -0.98 -14.90
CA GLU A 154 -20.25 -0.76 -14.31
C GLU A 154 -19.19 -0.49 -15.37
N LEU A 155 -19.23 -1.20 -16.50
CA LEU A 155 -18.37 -0.94 -17.64
C LEU A 155 -18.59 0.48 -18.16
N LYS A 156 -19.84 0.82 -18.52
CA LYS A 156 -20.19 2.12 -19.09
C LYS A 156 -19.80 3.29 -18.19
N ALA A 157 -19.96 3.14 -16.87
CA ALA A 157 -19.57 4.15 -15.90
C ALA A 157 -18.05 4.40 -15.78
N ARG A 158 -17.23 3.53 -16.37
CA ARG A 158 -15.76 3.56 -16.28
C ARG A 158 -15.09 3.92 -17.59
N ILE A 159 -15.84 3.93 -18.69
CA ILE A 159 -15.34 4.37 -19.99
C ILE A 159 -15.13 5.88 -19.97
N THR A 160 -13.98 6.29 -20.46
CA THR A 160 -13.55 7.68 -20.64
C THR A 160 -12.99 7.85 -22.05
N PRO A 161 -12.80 9.08 -22.55
CA PRO A 161 -12.10 9.31 -23.82
C PRO A 161 -10.67 8.74 -23.87
N ALA A 162 -10.05 8.46 -22.71
CA ALA A 162 -8.73 7.84 -22.63
C ALA A 162 -8.78 6.30 -22.60
N THR A 163 -9.97 5.70 -22.54
CA THR A 163 -10.13 4.24 -22.47
C THR A 163 -9.74 3.60 -23.79
N LYS A 164 -8.62 2.86 -23.78
CA LYS A 164 -8.10 2.17 -24.96
C LYS A 164 -8.50 0.70 -25.03
N ALA A 165 -8.61 0.06 -23.86
CA ALA A 165 -8.94 -1.35 -23.80
C ALA A 165 -9.75 -1.75 -22.58
N LEU A 166 -10.58 -2.78 -22.76
CA LEU A 166 -11.16 -3.58 -21.70
C LEU A 166 -10.42 -4.92 -21.65
N LEU A 167 -9.93 -5.30 -20.48
CA LEU A 167 -9.40 -6.64 -20.24
C LEU A 167 -10.48 -7.53 -19.62
N LEU A 168 -10.84 -8.61 -20.32
CA LEU A 168 -11.72 -9.66 -19.79
C LEU A 168 -10.92 -10.95 -19.61
N ASN A 169 -11.00 -11.55 -18.43
CA ASN A 169 -10.45 -12.89 -18.18
C ASN A 169 -11.58 -13.84 -17.79
N SER A 170 -11.84 -14.83 -18.65
CA SER A 170 -12.98 -15.75 -18.51
C SER A 170 -12.61 -17.13 -19.07
N PRO A 171 -12.67 -18.21 -18.28
CA PRO A 171 -12.83 -18.24 -16.83
C PRO A 171 -11.69 -17.50 -16.09
N SER A 172 -12.04 -16.87 -14.96
CA SER A 172 -11.16 -15.93 -14.25
C SER A 172 -10.13 -16.60 -13.33
N ASN A 173 -8.92 -16.04 -13.28
CA ASN A 173 -8.00 -16.15 -12.15
C ASN A 173 -8.03 -14.81 -11.39
N PRO A 174 -8.52 -14.76 -10.13
CA PRO A 174 -8.54 -15.87 -9.17
C PRO A 174 -9.91 -16.53 -8.90
N THR A 175 -11.01 -16.03 -9.47
CA THR A 175 -12.36 -16.36 -8.98
C THR A 175 -12.96 -17.63 -9.58
N GLY A 176 -12.45 -18.08 -10.73
CA GLY A 176 -13.05 -19.13 -11.55
C GLY A 176 -14.39 -18.76 -12.18
N ALA A 177 -14.80 -17.49 -12.09
CA ALA A 177 -16.02 -16.98 -12.71
C ALA A 177 -15.91 -17.00 -14.24
N ALA A 178 -17.00 -17.39 -14.91
CA ALA A 178 -17.12 -17.34 -16.36
C ALA A 178 -18.41 -16.61 -16.77
N TYR A 179 -18.32 -15.80 -17.82
CA TYR A 179 -19.45 -15.02 -18.31
C TYR A 179 -20.42 -15.89 -19.12
N THR A 180 -21.70 -15.82 -18.77
CA THR A 180 -22.79 -16.40 -19.57
C THR A 180 -22.98 -15.63 -20.88
N LEU A 181 -23.69 -16.25 -21.84
CA LEU A 181 -24.01 -15.59 -23.11
C LEU A 181 -24.72 -14.24 -22.89
N ALA A 182 -25.77 -14.21 -22.07
CA ALA A 182 -26.54 -12.99 -21.80
C ALA A 182 -25.68 -11.87 -21.17
N GLN A 183 -24.74 -12.24 -20.29
CA GLN A 183 -23.79 -11.27 -19.71
C GLN A 183 -22.82 -10.72 -20.75
N LEU A 184 -22.30 -11.57 -21.64
CA LEU A 184 -21.44 -11.13 -22.74
C LEU A 184 -22.20 -10.25 -23.74
N GLU A 185 -23.46 -10.58 -24.05
CA GLU A 185 -24.32 -9.76 -24.91
C GLU A 185 -24.58 -8.38 -24.30
N ALA A 186 -24.82 -8.29 -22.99
CA ALA A 186 -24.97 -7.00 -22.32
C ALA A 186 -23.69 -6.15 -22.39
N LEU A 187 -22.52 -6.75 -22.23
CA LEU A 187 -21.24 -6.05 -22.43
C LEU A 187 -21.02 -5.66 -23.89
N ALA A 188 -21.39 -6.55 -24.83
CA ALA A 188 -21.27 -6.33 -26.26
C ALA A 188 -22.01 -5.06 -26.70
N GLU A 189 -23.23 -4.84 -26.20
CA GLU A 189 -24.00 -3.62 -26.51
C GLU A 189 -23.25 -2.35 -26.14
N VAL A 190 -22.57 -2.33 -24.99
CA VAL A 190 -21.73 -1.18 -24.59
C VAL A 190 -20.51 -1.07 -25.51
N ILE A 191 -19.80 -2.16 -25.75
CA ILE A 191 -18.54 -2.18 -26.53
C ILE A 191 -18.75 -1.76 -27.99
N ARG A 192 -19.91 -2.05 -28.58
CA ARG A 192 -20.21 -1.66 -29.96
C ARG A 192 -20.18 -0.14 -30.16
N GLY A 193 -20.67 0.62 -29.18
CA GLY A 193 -20.74 2.08 -29.21
C GLY A 193 -19.41 2.81 -28.98
N GLU A 194 -18.34 2.09 -28.61
CA GLU A 194 -17.13 2.69 -28.04
C GLU A 194 -15.87 2.36 -28.87
N ASP A 195 -14.92 3.28 -28.97
CA ASP A 195 -13.64 3.05 -29.68
C ASP A 195 -12.59 2.40 -28.77
N LEU A 196 -12.88 1.18 -28.31
CA LEU A 196 -11.99 0.40 -27.45
C LEU A 196 -11.74 -1.01 -28.01
N CYS A 197 -10.59 -1.58 -27.63
CA CYS A 197 -10.24 -2.97 -27.89
C CYS A 197 -10.59 -3.86 -26.69
N VAL A 198 -11.11 -5.06 -26.94
CA VAL A 198 -11.25 -6.10 -25.91
C VAL A 198 -10.04 -7.01 -25.95
N VAL A 199 -9.27 -7.03 -24.87
CA VAL A 199 -8.24 -8.06 -24.64
C VAL A 199 -8.93 -9.19 -23.88
N SER A 200 -9.22 -10.30 -24.58
CA SER A 200 -9.91 -11.46 -24.00
C SER A 200 -8.90 -12.53 -23.63
N ASP A 201 -8.59 -12.68 -22.34
CA ASP A 201 -7.75 -13.76 -21.82
C ASP A 201 -8.61 -15.00 -21.55
N GLU A 202 -8.54 -15.94 -22.48
CA GLU A 202 -9.35 -17.16 -22.54
C GLU A 202 -8.51 -18.41 -22.20
N ILE A 203 -7.38 -18.26 -21.50
CA ILE A 203 -6.44 -19.36 -21.24
C ILE A 203 -7.05 -20.55 -20.45
N TYR A 204 -8.19 -20.35 -19.78
CA TYR A 204 -8.92 -21.38 -19.02
C TYR A 204 -10.20 -21.88 -19.73
N SER A 205 -10.45 -21.46 -20.97
CA SER A 205 -11.69 -21.72 -21.71
C SER A 205 -12.08 -23.20 -21.84
N CYS A 206 -11.11 -24.11 -21.93
CA CYS A 206 -11.35 -25.57 -21.96
C CYS A 206 -11.66 -26.19 -20.58
N LEU A 207 -11.41 -25.46 -19.49
CA LEU A 207 -11.57 -25.93 -18.12
C LEU A 207 -12.84 -25.34 -17.50
N VAL A 208 -13.98 -25.80 -18.02
CA VAL A 208 -15.33 -25.43 -17.55
C VAL A 208 -16.12 -26.65 -17.07
N TYR A 209 -17.01 -26.43 -16.11
CA TYR A 209 -17.65 -27.47 -15.31
C TYR A 209 -19.17 -27.44 -15.41
N ASP A 210 -19.85 -28.46 -14.88
CA ASP A 210 -21.31 -28.58 -14.78
C ASP A 210 -22.04 -28.42 -16.13
N GLY A 211 -21.34 -28.78 -17.22
CA GLY A 211 -21.84 -28.58 -18.59
C GLY A 211 -21.92 -27.13 -19.05
N PHE A 212 -21.29 -26.19 -18.32
CA PHE A 212 -21.20 -24.79 -18.71
C PHE A 212 -20.63 -24.64 -20.12
N LYS A 213 -21.35 -23.94 -20.99
CA LYS A 213 -20.95 -23.71 -22.37
C LYS A 213 -20.21 -22.39 -22.49
N TYR A 214 -18.88 -22.47 -22.56
CA TYR A 214 -18.05 -21.29 -22.78
C TYR A 214 -18.38 -20.58 -24.09
N ARG A 215 -18.27 -19.24 -24.08
CA ARG A 215 -18.40 -18.37 -25.24
C ARG A 215 -17.28 -17.33 -25.21
N SER A 216 -16.58 -17.20 -26.31
CA SER A 216 -15.68 -16.07 -26.53
C SER A 216 -16.52 -14.84 -26.88
N ILE A 217 -16.14 -13.67 -26.38
CA ILE A 217 -16.80 -12.42 -26.79
C ILE A 217 -16.62 -12.14 -28.29
N ALA A 218 -15.51 -12.61 -28.88
CA ALA A 218 -15.25 -12.48 -30.30
C ALA A 218 -16.22 -13.30 -31.17
N SER A 219 -16.93 -14.29 -30.61
CA SER A 219 -17.86 -15.13 -31.39
C SER A 219 -19.28 -14.57 -31.46
N LEU A 220 -19.55 -13.43 -30.80
CA LEU A 220 -20.87 -12.78 -30.81
C LEU A 220 -21.17 -11.95 -32.06
N GLY A 221 -20.17 -11.71 -32.92
CA GLY A 221 -20.34 -10.97 -34.17
C GLY A 221 -19.02 -10.54 -34.79
N ASP A 222 -19.02 -10.32 -36.12
CA ASP A 222 -17.83 -9.90 -36.86
C ASP A 222 -17.32 -8.52 -36.43
N ASP A 223 -18.22 -7.64 -35.99
CA ASP A 223 -17.93 -6.33 -35.42
C ASP A 223 -17.12 -6.46 -34.12
N LEU A 224 -17.54 -7.34 -33.21
CA LEU A 224 -16.82 -7.60 -31.96
C LEU A 224 -15.52 -8.35 -32.19
N LYS A 225 -15.50 -9.32 -33.12
CA LYS A 225 -14.26 -10.01 -33.52
C LYS A 225 -13.19 -9.03 -34.01
N LYS A 226 -13.57 -8.00 -34.78
CA LYS A 226 -12.67 -6.93 -35.23
C LYS A 226 -12.21 -5.99 -34.10
N LYS A 227 -12.90 -5.98 -32.96
CA LYS A 227 -12.50 -5.22 -31.76
C LYS A 227 -11.81 -6.08 -30.70
N THR A 228 -11.62 -7.38 -30.93
CA THR A 228 -11.14 -8.31 -29.90
C THR A 228 -9.81 -8.94 -30.28
N VAL A 229 -8.86 -8.95 -29.35
CA VAL A 229 -7.70 -9.84 -29.38
C VAL A 229 -7.90 -10.95 -28.36
N VAL A 230 -8.06 -12.17 -28.85
CA VAL A 230 -8.20 -13.38 -28.05
C VAL A 230 -6.81 -13.88 -27.68
N ILE A 231 -6.55 -14.05 -26.40
CA ILE A 231 -5.32 -14.59 -25.85
C ILE A 231 -5.60 -15.98 -25.28
N ASN A 232 -4.85 -16.98 -25.73
CA ASN A 232 -4.99 -18.36 -25.23
C ASN A 232 -3.64 -19.09 -25.34
N GLY A 233 -3.59 -20.39 -25.08
CA GLY A 233 -2.34 -21.15 -25.10
C GLY A 233 -2.47 -22.57 -24.58
N VAL A 234 -1.36 -23.28 -24.57
CA VAL A 234 -1.35 -24.71 -24.21
C VAL A 234 -1.03 -24.97 -22.73
N SER A 235 -0.71 -23.92 -21.97
CA SER A 235 -0.19 -24.08 -20.60
C SER A 235 -1.16 -24.74 -19.62
N LYS A 236 -2.47 -24.50 -19.75
CA LYS A 236 -3.47 -24.91 -18.75
C LYS A 236 -4.24 -26.15 -19.19
N ALA A 237 -4.84 -26.12 -20.38
CA ALA A 237 -5.62 -27.23 -20.92
C ALA A 237 -4.78 -28.50 -21.16
N TYR A 238 -3.48 -28.36 -21.46
CA TYR A 238 -2.62 -29.48 -21.85
C TYR A 238 -1.48 -29.77 -20.86
N ALA A 239 -1.50 -29.14 -19.68
CA ALA A 239 -0.41 -29.25 -18.69
C ALA A 239 0.99 -28.98 -19.30
N MET A 240 1.09 -27.91 -20.09
CA MET A 240 2.32 -27.49 -20.80
C MET A 240 2.90 -26.17 -20.28
N THR A 241 2.77 -25.90 -18.99
CA THR A 241 3.27 -24.68 -18.31
C THR A 241 4.75 -24.40 -18.61
N GLY A 242 5.62 -25.40 -18.54
CA GLY A 242 7.06 -25.29 -18.78
C GLY A 242 7.47 -25.15 -20.26
N TRP A 243 6.59 -25.48 -21.20
CA TRP A 243 6.89 -25.44 -22.65
C TRP A 243 6.82 -24.02 -23.23
N ARG A 244 6.16 -23.11 -22.51
CA ARG A 244 6.08 -21.68 -22.82
C ARG A 244 5.50 -21.35 -24.21
N ILE A 245 4.36 -21.95 -24.56
CA ILE A 245 3.60 -21.59 -25.77
C ILE A 245 2.25 -20.97 -25.41
N GLY A 246 2.00 -19.79 -25.97
CA GLY A 246 0.71 -19.10 -25.99
C GLY A 246 0.53 -18.45 -27.36
N TYR A 247 -0.66 -17.94 -27.62
CA TYR A 247 -0.97 -17.31 -28.90
C TYR A 247 -2.01 -16.21 -28.73
N ALA A 248 -2.01 -15.29 -29.69
CA ALA A 248 -3.03 -14.27 -29.86
C ALA A 248 -3.69 -14.39 -31.23
N ALA A 249 -5.01 -14.19 -31.28
CA ALA A 249 -5.79 -14.12 -32.50
C ALA A 249 -6.64 -12.84 -32.50
N GLY A 250 -6.59 -12.05 -33.56
CA GLY A 250 -7.25 -10.74 -33.59
C GLY A 250 -6.99 -9.98 -34.89
N PRO A 251 -7.33 -8.68 -34.95
CA PRO A 251 -7.21 -7.89 -36.17
C PRO A 251 -5.78 -7.89 -36.72
N ALA A 252 -5.63 -8.18 -38.02
CA ALA A 252 -4.32 -8.28 -38.68
C ALA A 252 -3.37 -7.09 -38.39
N PRO A 253 -3.82 -5.80 -38.36
CA PRO A 253 -2.93 -4.69 -38.02
C PRO A 253 -2.33 -4.78 -36.60
N LEU A 254 -3.12 -5.23 -35.63
CA LEU A 254 -2.67 -5.41 -34.25
C LEU A 254 -1.69 -6.59 -34.16
N ILE A 255 -2.00 -7.71 -34.81
CA ILE A 255 -1.13 -8.89 -34.84
C ILE A 255 0.22 -8.56 -35.51
N ALA A 256 0.21 -7.80 -36.60
CA ALA A 256 1.43 -7.30 -37.24
C ALA A 256 2.22 -6.36 -36.32
N ALA A 257 1.56 -5.51 -35.53
CA ALA A 257 2.24 -4.67 -34.53
C ALA A 257 2.88 -5.52 -33.42
N MET A 258 2.17 -6.53 -32.88
CA MET A 258 2.73 -7.48 -31.92
C MET A 258 3.94 -8.24 -32.48
N SER A 259 3.86 -8.66 -33.76
CA SER A 259 4.93 -9.33 -34.49
C SER A 259 6.21 -8.48 -34.56
N ARG A 260 6.09 -7.18 -34.89
CA ARG A 260 7.22 -6.23 -34.91
C ARG A 260 7.88 -6.04 -33.55
N ILE A 261 7.11 -6.03 -32.47
CA ILE A 261 7.67 -5.93 -31.11
C ILE A 261 8.36 -7.24 -30.73
N GLN A 262 7.72 -8.37 -31.03
CA GLN A 262 8.25 -9.72 -30.75
C GLN A 262 9.58 -9.97 -31.47
N SER A 263 9.75 -9.52 -32.71
CA SER A 263 11.01 -9.72 -33.47
C SER A 263 12.22 -9.09 -32.80
N HIS A 264 12.01 -8.03 -32.01
CA HIS A 264 13.06 -7.36 -31.25
C HIS A 264 13.14 -7.76 -29.77
N ALA A 265 12.14 -8.49 -29.26
CA ALA A 265 12.10 -8.95 -27.88
C ALA A 265 12.58 -10.39 -27.71
N THR A 266 12.11 -11.30 -28.57
CA THR A 266 12.36 -12.75 -28.42
C THR A 266 12.62 -13.48 -29.73
N SER A 267 12.41 -12.84 -30.90
CA SER A 267 12.20 -13.57 -32.16
C SER A 267 10.97 -14.49 -32.04
N HIS A 268 11.05 -15.77 -32.35
CA HIS A 268 9.92 -16.71 -32.23
C HIS A 268 9.98 -17.53 -30.92
N PRO A 269 8.86 -18.15 -30.48
CA PRO A 269 8.91 -19.11 -29.38
C PRO A 269 9.68 -20.39 -29.74
N ALA A 270 10.16 -21.15 -28.76
CA ALA A 270 11.03 -22.32 -28.97
C ALA A 270 10.46 -23.33 -30.00
N SER A 271 11.26 -23.68 -31.02
CA SER A 271 10.86 -24.52 -32.16
C SER A 271 10.34 -25.90 -31.73
N ILE A 272 10.98 -26.53 -30.74
CA ILE A 272 10.59 -27.82 -30.15
C ILE A 272 9.20 -27.71 -29.51
N SER A 273 8.97 -26.65 -28.74
CA SER A 273 7.69 -26.41 -28.08
C SER A 273 6.57 -26.10 -29.07
N GLN A 274 6.88 -25.45 -30.20
CA GLN A 274 5.91 -25.26 -31.28
C GLN A 274 5.46 -26.61 -31.87
N ARG A 275 6.38 -27.54 -32.14
CA ARG A 275 6.05 -28.88 -32.66
C ARG A 275 5.20 -29.69 -31.68
N ALA A 276 5.55 -29.66 -30.39
CA ALA A 276 4.73 -30.27 -29.35
C ALA A 276 3.32 -29.64 -29.28
N SER A 277 3.22 -28.33 -29.46
CA SER A 277 1.92 -27.62 -29.40
C SER A 277 1.04 -27.88 -30.62
N VAL A 278 1.61 -28.20 -31.79
CA VAL A 278 0.83 -28.68 -32.95
C VAL A 278 0.09 -29.96 -32.58
N GLU A 279 0.78 -30.93 -31.98
CA GLU A 279 0.17 -32.18 -31.52
C GLU A 279 -0.88 -31.93 -30.42
N ALA A 280 -0.62 -31.02 -29.49
CA ALA A 280 -1.59 -30.68 -28.44
C ALA A 280 -2.91 -30.13 -29.03
N LEU A 281 -2.82 -29.22 -30.00
CA LEU A 281 -3.98 -28.50 -30.54
C LEU A 281 -4.74 -29.30 -31.62
N ALA A 282 -4.02 -30.04 -32.47
CA ALA A 282 -4.60 -30.78 -33.59
C ALA A 282 -4.85 -32.27 -33.28
N GLY A 283 -4.21 -32.80 -32.25
CA GLY A 283 -4.37 -34.19 -31.81
C GLY A 283 -5.63 -34.42 -30.96
N SER A 284 -5.67 -35.59 -30.33
CA SER A 284 -6.81 -36.01 -29.50
C SER A 284 -7.00 -35.10 -28.27
N GLN A 285 -8.25 -34.67 -28.05
CA GLN A 285 -8.64 -33.87 -26.89
C GLN A 285 -9.08 -34.73 -25.67
N ALA A 286 -8.89 -36.04 -25.74
CA ALA A 286 -9.29 -36.96 -24.68
C ALA A 286 -8.60 -36.66 -23.34
N ASP A 287 -7.33 -36.26 -23.37
CA ASP A 287 -6.55 -35.96 -22.17
C ASP A 287 -7.05 -34.68 -21.48
N VAL A 288 -7.42 -33.67 -22.26
CA VAL A 288 -8.08 -32.44 -21.77
C VAL A 288 -9.41 -32.79 -21.09
N ALA A 289 -10.22 -33.66 -21.71
CA ALA A 289 -11.49 -34.09 -21.15
C ALA A 289 -11.32 -34.85 -19.82
N ARG A 290 -10.33 -35.75 -19.71
CA ARG A 290 -10.01 -36.44 -18.45
C ARG A 290 -9.54 -35.47 -17.37
N MET A 291 -8.69 -34.52 -17.73
CA MET A 291 -8.18 -33.49 -16.81
C MET A 291 -9.30 -32.60 -16.28
N ARG A 292 -10.20 -32.16 -17.17
CA ARG A 292 -11.38 -31.35 -16.82
C ARG A 292 -12.28 -32.08 -15.81
N ALA A 293 -12.59 -33.35 -16.05
CA ALA A 293 -13.42 -34.16 -15.15
C ALA A 293 -12.78 -34.35 -13.76
N GLU A 294 -11.47 -34.54 -13.70
CA GLU A 294 -10.76 -34.65 -12.42
C GLU A 294 -10.69 -33.30 -11.68
N PHE A 295 -10.49 -32.18 -12.39
CA PHE A 295 -10.58 -30.86 -11.74
C PHE A 295 -11.98 -30.55 -11.24
N GLU A 296 -13.03 -30.95 -11.96
CA GLU A 296 -14.42 -30.82 -11.51
C GLU A 296 -14.64 -31.59 -10.20
N ARG A 297 -14.15 -32.83 -10.11
CA ARG A 297 -14.18 -33.63 -8.88
C ARG A 297 -13.45 -32.93 -7.72
N ARG A 298 -12.26 -32.40 -7.96
CA ARG A 298 -11.45 -31.70 -6.96
C ARG A 298 -12.10 -30.39 -6.50
N ARG A 299 -12.67 -29.62 -7.42
CA ARG A 299 -13.48 -28.43 -7.12
C ARG A 299 -14.66 -28.79 -6.22
N ASN A 300 -15.44 -29.80 -6.59
CA ASN A 300 -16.64 -30.21 -5.84
C ASN A 300 -16.30 -30.63 -4.41
N TYR A 301 -15.26 -31.44 -4.24
CA TYR A 301 -14.75 -31.80 -2.91
C TYR A 301 -14.32 -30.58 -2.10
N SER A 302 -13.55 -29.68 -2.73
CA SER A 302 -13.00 -28.51 -2.06
C SER A 302 -14.08 -27.51 -1.65
N LEU A 303 -15.07 -27.26 -2.51
CA LEU A 303 -16.25 -26.45 -2.21
C LEU A 303 -17.06 -27.05 -1.06
N MET A 304 -17.33 -28.36 -1.11
CA MET A 304 -18.03 -29.07 -0.03
C MET A 304 -17.32 -28.84 1.31
N LYS A 305 -16.00 -29.01 1.37
CA LYS A 305 -15.21 -28.80 2.59
C LYS A 305 -15.22 -27.34 3.04
N LEU A 306 -14.97 -26.38 2.16
CA LEU A 306 -14.98 -24.96 2.53
C LEU A 306 -16.34 -24.51 3.09
N ARG A 307 -17.45 -24.99 2.51
CA ARG A 307 -18.82 -24.70 2.97
C ARG A 307 -19.12 -25.22 4.38
N THR A 308 -18.34 -26.17 4.90
CA THR A 308 -18.48 -26.64 6.29
C THR A 308 -17.78 -25.76 7.31
N ILE A 309 -16.92 -24.81 6.89
CA ILE A 309 -16.16 -23.94 7.79
C ILE A 309 -17.02 -22.72 8.15
N PRO A 310 -17.42 -22.55 9.43
CA PRO A 310 -18.24 -21.40 9.82
C PRO A 310 -17.53 -20.07 9.54
N GLY A 311 -18.22 -19.14 8.89
CA GLY A 311 -17.67 -17.82 8.53
C GLY A 311 -16.99 -17.75 7.16
N VAL A 312 -16.79 -18.88 6.48
CA VAL A 312 -16.30 -18.89 5.09
C VAL A 312 -17.48 -18.90 4.12
N SER A 313 -17.55 -17.92 3.22
CA SER A 313 -18.32 -18.03 1.97
C SER A 313 -17.38 -18.31 0.80
N CYS A 314 -17.88 -18.99 -0.22
CA CYS A 314 -17.13 -19.21 -1.44
C CYS A 314 -18.08 -19.37 -2.62
N PHE A 315 -17.97 -18.44 -3.57
CA PHE A 315 -18.55 -18.57 -4.90
C PHE A 315 -18.19 -19.92 -5.54
N GLU A 316 -19.13 -20.50 -6.27
CA GLU A 316 -18.95 -21.75 -7.01
C GLU A 316 -18.40 -21.44 -8.41
N PRO A 317 -17.11 -21.71 -8.68
CA PRO A 317 -16.49 -21.36 -9.96
C PRO A 317 -17.02 -22.23 -11.09
N GLN A 318 -17.34 -21.59 -12.22
CA GLN A 318 -17.73 -22.29 -13.46
C GLN A 318 -16.53 -22.85 -14.23
N GLY A 319 -15.30 -22.42 -13.89
CA GLY A 319 -14.10 -22.90 -14.55
C GLY A 319 -12.77 -22.56 -13.85
N ALA A 320 -11.69 -22.61 -14.64
CA ALA A 320 -10.30 -22.47 -14.20
C ALA A 320 -9.85 -23.62 -13.28
N PHE A 321 -9.09 -23.34 -12.22
CA PHE A 321 -8.84 -24.33 -11.15
C PHE A 321 -8.59 -23.65 -9.79
N TYR A 322 -9.33 -22.56 -9.54
CA TYR A 322 -9.18 -21.74 -8.35
C TYR A 322 -10.48 -21.63 -7.57
N LEU A 323 -10.34 -21.58 -6.25
CA LEU A 323 -11.38 -21.14 -5.32
C LEU A 323 -10.94 -19.82 -4.71
N PHE A 324 -11.90 -18.94 -4.49
CA PHE A 324 -11.68 -17.62 -3.93
C PHE A 324 -12.60 -17.40 -2.72
N PRO A 325 -12.40 -18.15 -1.61
CA PRO A 325 -13.23 -18.00 -0.43
C PRO A 325 -13.03 -16.64 0.24
N ASN A 326 -14.13 -16.08 0.71
CA ASN A 326 -14.18 -14.93 1.60
C ASN A 326 -13.85 -15.37 3.02
N VAL A 327 -12.90 -14.69 3.64
CA VAL A 327 -12.41 -14.98 4.99
C VAL A 327 -12.51 -13.76 5.91
N ARG A 328 -13.26 -12.74 5.50
CA ARG A 328 -13.43 -11.49 6.23
C ARG A 328 -13.94 -11.69 7.65
N SER A 329 -14.77 -12.70 7.90
CA SER A 329 -15.32 -12.99 9.24
C SER A 329 -14.24 -13.33 10.28
N PHE A 330 -13.05 -13.72 9.83
CA PHE A 330 -11.92 -14.05 10.69
C PHE A 330 -11.01 -12.84 10.95
N TYR A 331 -11.29 -11.71 10.31
CA TYR A 331 -10.61 -10.47 10.64
C TYR A 331 -11.08 -10.01 12.03
N ASP A 332 -10.17 -9.40 12.78
CA ASP A 332 -10.34 -9.09 14.20
C ASP A 332 -10.42 -10.32 15.14
N LEU A 333 -10.05 -11.51 14.65
CA LEU A 333 -9.70 -12.64 15.49
C LEU A 333 -8.18 -12.69 15.75
N GLU A 334 -7.74 -13.44 16.75
CA GLU A 334 -6.31 -13.62 17.06
C GLU A 334 -5.93 -15.09 17.28
N PHE A 335 -4.65 -15.35 17.08
CA PHE A 335 -3.97 -16.56 17.54
C PHE A 335 -2.73 -16.17 18.34
N ASN A 336 -2.58 -16.69 19.56
CA ASN A 336 -1.45 -16.39 20.45
C ASN A 336 -1.11 -14.89 20.54
N GLY A 337 -2.12 -14.03 20.66
CA GLY A 337 -1.96 -12.57 20.77
C GLY A 337 -1.64 -11.84 19.46
N THR A 338 -1.57 -12.53 18.32
CA THR A 338 -1.38 -11.93 17.01
C THR A 338 -2.73 -11.80 16.28
N PRO A 339 -3.22 -10.57 16.03
CA PRO A 339 -4.51 -10.37 15.35
C PRO A 339 -4.39 -10.59 13.84
N ILE A 340 -5.41 -11.21 13.25
CA ILE A 340 -5.59 -11.32 11.81
C ILE A 340 -6.36 -10.08 11.32
N ARG A 341 -5.73 -9.28 10.46
CA ARG A 341 -6.28 -7.97 10.04
C ARG A 341 -6.64 -7.85 8.56
N ASN A 342 -6.10 -8.75 7.74
CA ASN A 342 -6.21 -8.71 6.28
C ASN A 342 -5.79 -10.07 5.68
N SER A 343 -5.90 -10.21 4.36
CA SER A 343 -5.60 -11.46 3.66
C SER A 343 -4.14 -11.87 3.76
N TYR A 344 -3.19 -10.93 3.89
CA TYR A 344 -1.77 -11.24 4.15
C TYR A 344 -1.56 -11.85 5.54
N GLY A 345 -2.20 -11.26 6.56
CA GLY A 345 -2.18 -11.80 7.91
C GLY A 345 -2.75 -13.22 7.95
N MET A 346 -3.85 -13.45 7.22
CA MET A 346 -4.44 -14.79 7.06
C MET A 346 -3.48 -15.76 6.35
N ALA A 347 -2.89 -15.36 5.23
CA ALA A 347 -1.92 -16.17 4.49
C ALA A 347 -0.72 -16.57 5.35
N TYR A 348 -0.18 -15.62 6.10
CA TYR A 348 0.94 -15.85 7.00
C TYR A 348 0.56 -16.77 8.16
N TYR A 349 -0.62 -16.58 8.74
CA TYR A 349 -1.16 -17.42 9.80
C TYR A 349 -1.33 -18.88 9.33
N LEU A 350 -2.00 -19.11 8.20
CA LEU A 350 -2.18 -20.45 7.64
C LEU A 350 -0.85 -21.11 7.27
N LEU A 351 0.10 -20.34 6.72
CA LEU A 351 1.42 -20.88 6.39
C LEU A 351 2.18 -21.33 7.65
N ARG A 352 2.17 -20.54 8.72
CA ARG A 352 2.92 -20.87 9.94
C ARG A 352 2.23 -21.90 10.82
N GLU A 353 0.95 -21.73 11.08
CA GLU A 353 0.22 -22.48 12.09
C GLU A 353 -0.53 -23.67 11.52
N ALA A 354 -0.78 -23.68 10.22
CA ALA A 354 -1.41 -24.79 9.51
C ALA A 354 -0.47 -25.47 8.51
N GLN A 355 0.73 -24.91 8.24
CA GLN A 355 1.63 -25.41 7.19
C GLN A 355 0.92 -25.49 5.83
N VAL A 356 0.05 -24.51 5.52
CA VAL A 356 -0.67 -24.41 4.25
C VAL A 356 -0.35 -23.09 3.56
N ALA A 357 0.23 -23.17 2.36
CA ALA A 357 0.53 -21.99 1.54
C ALA A 357 -0.66 -21.63 0.63
N ILE A 358 -1.14 -20.39 0.74
CA ILE A 358 -2.21 -19.82 -0.10
C ILE A 358 -1.79 -18.44 -0.64
N VAL A 359 -2.55 -17.84 -1.54
CA VAL A 359 -2.26 -16.45 -2.00
C VAL A 359 -3.25 -15.46 -1.38
N PRO A 360 -2.79 -14.36 -0.77
CA PRO A 360 -3.68 -13.33 -0.21
C PRO A 360 -4.50 -12.63 -1.30
N GLY A 361 -5.78 -12.36 -1.03
CA GLY A 361 -6.72 -11.70 -1.93
C GLY A 361 -6.32 -10.28 -2.33
N ASP A 362 -5.60 -9.55 -1.48
CA ASP A 362 -5.09 -8.20 -1.79
C ASP A 362 -4.21 -8.19 -3.05
N ALA A 363 -3.45 -9.27 -3.30
CA ALA A 363 -2.64 -9.40 -4.50
C ALA A 363 -3.47 -9.40 -5.81
N PHE A 364 -4.77 -9.64 -5.70
CA PHE A 364 -5.75 -9.65 -6.79
C PHE A 364 -6.71 -8.45 -6.72
N GLY A 365 -6.51 -7.52 -5.79
CA GLY A 365 -7.38 -6.36 -5.58
C GLY A 365 -8.63 -6.64 -4.71
N ALA A 366 -8.66 -7.72 -3.93
CA ALA A 366 -9.80 -8.09 -3.09
C ALA A 366 -9.36 -8.65 -1.73
N ASP A 367 -9.02 -7.77 -0.79
CA ASP A 367 -8.40 -8.12 0.50
C ASP A 367 -9.30 -8.92 1.45
N ASP A 368 -10.59 -9.06 1.20
CA ASP A 368 -11.50 -9.89 2.00
C ASP A 368 -11.40 -11.40 1.70
N HIS A 369 -10.59 -11.79 0.71
CA HIS A 369 -10.53 -13.15 0.18
C HIS A 369 -9.12 -13.76 0.25
N ILE A 370 -9.03 -15.06 0.01
CA ILE A 370 -7.79 -15.77 -0.27
C ILE A 370 -7.97 -16.64 -1.52
N ARG A 371 -6.90 -16.90 -2.29
CA ARG A 371 -6.95 -17.82 -3.42
C ARG A 371 -6.37 -19.18 -3.04
N ILE A 372 -7.15 -20.22 -3.31
CA ILE A 372 -6.78 -21.64 -3.18
C ILE A 372 -6.77 -22.25 -4.58
N SER A 373 -5.65 -22.84 -4.99
CA SER A 373 -5.57 -23.65 -6.20
C SER A 373 -5.91 -25.11 -5.88
N TYR A 374 -6.83 -25.70 -6.66
CA TYR A 374 -7.12 -27.14 -6.58
C TYR A 374 -6.42 -27.95 -7.69
N ALA A 375 -5.37 -27.37 -8.27
CA ALA A 375 -4.47 -28.07 -9.20
C ALA A 375 -3.39 -28.89 -8.47
N THR A 376 -3.84 -29.76 -7.57
CA THR A 376 -2.98 -30.71 -6.84
C THR A 376 -3.77 -31.99 -6.53
N SER A 377 -3.10 -33.00 -5.98
CA SER A 377 -3.74 -34.27 -5.64
C SER A 377 -4.89 -34.08 -4.64
N LEU A 378 -5.91 -34.93 -4.74
CA LEU A 378 -7.04 -34.92 -3.81
C LEU A 378 -6.60 -35.12 -2.36
N GLU A 379 -5.54 -35.91 -2.13
CA GLU A 379 -4.92 -36.10 -0.82
C GLU A 379 -4.36 -34.78 -0.25
N ASN A 380 -3.63 -33.99 -1.05
CA ASN A 380 -3.15 -32.68 -0.62
C ASN A 380 -4.30 -31.71 -0.37
N LEU A 381 -5.38 -31.78 -1.16
CA LEU A 381 -6.57 -30.96 -0.93
C LEU A 381 -7.25 -31.32 0.38
N GLU A 382 -7.48 -32.60 0.63
CA GLU A 382 -8.03 -33.10 1.89
C GLU A 382 -7.20 -32.62 3.09
N LYS A 383 -5.89 -32.89 3.05
CA LYS A 383 -4.95 -32.50 4.09
C LYS A 383 -4.92 -30.98 4.30
N GLY A 384 -4.82 -30.21 3.22
CA GLY A 384 -4.74 -28.74 3.26
C GLY A 384 -6.02 -28.10 3.78
N LEU A 385 -7.19 -28.54 3.30
CA LEU A 385 -8.48 -27.99 3.71
C LEU A 385 -8.85 -28.38 5.15
N ASN A 386 -8.52 -29.60 5.58
CA ASN A 386 -8.68 -30.01 6.98
C ASN A 386 -7.81 -29.13 7.91
N ARG A 387 -6.53 -28.91 7.56
CA ARG A 387 -5.63 -28.03 8.31
C ARG A 387 -6.11 -26.57 8.34
N ILE A 388 -6.66 -26.07 7.24
CA ILE A 388 -7.29 -24.74 7.20
C ILE A 388 -8.48 -24.68 8.17
N ALA A 389 -9.39 -25.65 8.12
CA ALA A 389 -10.57 -25.69 8.99
C ALA A 389 -10.16 -25.72 10.48
N GLU A 390 -9.21 -26.58 10.85
CA GLU A 390 -8.66 -26.68 12.20
C GLU A 390 -7.97 -25.38 12.64
N ALA A 391 -7.20 -24.75 11.75
CA ALA A 391 -6.56 -23.48 12.04
C ALA A 391 -7.57 -22.38 12.32
N LEU A 392 -8.54 -22.21 11.42
CA LEU A 392 -9.58 -21.19 11.58
C LEU A 392 -10.42 -21.42 12.85
N ALA A 393 -10.68 -22.67 13.25
CA ALA A 393 -11.38 -23.00 14.49
C ALA A 393 -10.58 -22.65 15.77
N ARG A 394 -9.24 -22.54 15.69
CA ARG A 394 -8.39 -22.12 16.82
C ARG A 394 -8.36 -20.62 17.03
N LEU A 395 -8.82 -19.83 16.04
CA LEU A 395 -8.90 -18.39 16.16
C LEU A 395 -9.94 -18.04 17.24
N LYS A 396 -9.55 -17.15 18.14
CA LYS A 396 -10.45 -16.62 19.17
C LYS A 396 -10.76 -15.18 18.82
N PRO A 397 -11.89 -14.62 19.28
CA PRO A 397 -12.09 -13.18 19.26
C PRO A 397 -10.78 -12.55 19.71
N ALA A 398 -10.17 -11.71 18.87
CA ALA A 398 -9.01 -10.97 19.31
C ALA A 398 -9.41 -10.38 20.64
N ARG A 399 -8.51 -10.36 21.63
CA ARG A 399 -8.78 -9.59 22.84
C ARG A 399 -9.12 -8.22 22.30
N LYS A 400 -10.42 -7.90 22.28
CA LYS A 400 -10.89 -6.55 22.10
C LYS A 400 -10.17 -5.93 23.25
N ALA A 401 -9.09 -5.20 22.95
CA ALA A 401 -8.65 -4.17 23.84
C ALA A 401 -9.98 -3.53 24.20
N LYS A 402 -10.41 -3.73 25.46
CA LYS A 402 -11.56 -3.01 25.97
C LYS A 402 -11.29 -1.62 25.42
N ARG A 403 -12.22 -1.04 24.66
CA ARG A 403 -12.14 0.40 24.47
C ARG A 403 -12.29 0.92 25.89
N VAL A 404 -11.16 0.96 26.58
CA VAL A 404 -10.99 1.63 27.82
C VAL A 404 -11.41 3.02 27.39
N ALA A 405 -12.48 3.52 28.01
CA ALA A 405 -12.79 4.95 27.98
C ALA A 405 -11.43 5.64 28.00
N LEU A 406 -11.11 6.34 26.90
CA LEU A 406 -9.74 6.73 26.55
C LEU A 406 -9.02 7.09 27.84
N ASN A 407 -8.06 6.25 28.26
CA ASN A 407 -7.34 6.39 29.52
C ASN A 407 -6.51 7.66 29.38
N ASN A 408 -7.18 8.80 29.48
CA ASN A 408 -6.57 10.09 29.40
C ASN A 408 -5.80 10.23 30.70
N VAL A 409 -4.49 10.35 30.58
CA VAL A 409 -3.62 10.39 31.75
C VAL A 409 -3.32 11.83 32.09
N VAL A 410 -3.45 12.17 33.37
CA VAL A 410 -2.86 13.38 33.93
C VAL A 410 -1.43 13.02 34.32
N THR A 411 -0.46 13.60 33.63
CA THR A 411 0.96 13.32 33.87
C THR A 411 1.47 14.15 35.04
N ARG A 412 2.42 13.60 35.80
CA ARG A 412 3.14 14.30 36.87
C ARG A 412 4.05 15.36 36.28
N VAL A 413 4.68 15.07 35.14
CA VAL A 413 5.50 16.01 34.38
C VAL A 413 4.75 16.39 33.11
N ARG A 414 4.23 17.63 33.03
CA ARG A 414 3.36 18.08 31.91
C ARG A 414 4.11 18.80 30.78
N GLY A 415 5.35 19.22 31.04
CA GLY A 415 6.15 20.04 30.14
C GLY A 415 7.37 19.31 29.55
N PRO A 416 8.14 20.00 28.69
CA PRO A 416 9.42 19.49 28.23
C PRO A 416 10.39 19.30 29.41
N VAL A 417 11.19 18.24 29.36
CA VAL A 417 12.28 18.01 30.31
C VAL A 417 13.62 18.48 29.72
N PRO A 418 14.60 18.86 30.55
CA PRO A 418 15.95 19.16 30.07
C PRO A 418 16.52 17.96 29.31
N VAL A 419 17.17 18.21 28.18
CA VAL A 419 17.82 17.17 27.37
C VAL A 419 19.33 17.36 27.47
N ASP A 420 20.02 16.32 27.92
CA ASP A 420 21.48 16.28 27.92
C ASP A 420 21.98 15.51 26.68
N PHE A 421 22.94 16.10 25.99
CA PHE A 421 23.50 15.61 24.74
C PHE A 421 24.99 15.26 24.85
N ARG A 422 25.62 15.54 26.00
CA ARG A 422 27.07 15.41 26.21
C ARG A 422 27.36 14.44 27.34
N LEU A 423 26.71 13.27 27.31
CA LEU A 423 26.98 12.22 28.28
C LEU A 423 28.15 11.34 27.79
N PRO A 424 29.24 11.22 28.57
CA PRO A 424 30.32 10.29 28.25
C PRO A 424 29.82 8.85 28.11
N LEU A 425 30.45 8.05 27.23
CA LEU A 425 30.00 6.69 26.91
C LEU A 425 29.81 5.81 28.15
N ASN A 426 30.74 5.85 29.12
CA ASN A 426 30.65 5.09 30.36
C ASN A 426 29.44 5.45 31.23
N GLN A 427 29.11 6.74 31.34
CA GLN A 427 27.92 7.20 32.07
C GLN A 427 26.65 6.82 31.34
N ARG A 428 26.70 6.74 30.00
CA ARG A 428 25.58 6.35 29.15
C ARG A 428 25.32 4.86 29.25
N ASP A 429 26.37 4.03 29.20
CA ASP A 429 26.31 2.60 29.46
C ASP A 429 25.68 2.34 30.83
N GLY A 430 26.15 3.04 31.87
CA GLY A 430 25.59 2.97 33.22
C GLY A 430 24.12 3.37 33.29
N LEU A 431 23.72 4.48 32.66
CA LEU A 431 22.32 4.92 32.60
C LEU A 431 21.44 3.93 31.83
N THR A 432 21.94 3.39 30.72
CA THR A 432 21.22 2.40 29.92
C THR A 432 21.00 1.13 30.73
N ALA A 433 22.05 0.63 31.39
CA ALA A 433 21.95 -0.53 32.28
C ALA A 433 20.98 -0.29 33.44
N GLU A 434 21.01 0.89 34.06
CA GLU A 434 20.08 1.28 35.13
C GLU A 434 18.62 1.31 34.62
N THR A 435 18.39 1.85 33.42
CA THR A 435 17.06 1.87 32.80
C THR A 435 16.59 0.48 32.41
N GLU A 436 17.47 -0.39 31.90
CA GLU A 436 17.15 -1.77 31.55
C GLU A 436 16.85 -2.62 32.78
N ALA A 437 17.59 -2.42 33.88
CA ALA A 437 17.31 -3.08 35.15
C ALA A 437 15.91 -2.73 35.68
N ARG A 438 15.42 -1.52 35.40
CA ARG A 438 14.06 -1.10 35.78
C ARG A 438 12.96 -1.67 34.88
N LEU A 439 13.31 -2.06 33.65
CA LEU A 439 12.42 -2.64 32.63
C LEU A 439 12.33 -4.16 32.76
N ALA A 440 11.90 -4.66 33.92
CA ALA A 440 11.64 -6.08 34.12
C ALA A 440 10.57 -6.61 33.14
N ALA A 441 10.63 -7.90 32.82
CA ALA A 441 9.81 -8.52 31.76
C ALA A 441 8.29 -8.41 31.97
N ASP A 442 7.84 -8.25 33.22
CA ASP A 442 6.42 -8.10 33.60
C ASP A 442 5.87 -6.69 33.39
N VAL A 443 6.74 -5.68 33.29
CA VAL A 443 6.38 -4.26 33.12
C VAL A 443 6.93 -3.62 31.84
N LEU A 444 7.71 -4.36 31.05
CA LEU A 444 8.28 -3.87 29.79
C LEU A 444 7.25 -3.88 28.65
N PHE A 445 7.07 -2.71 28.04
CA PHE A 445 6.41 -2.55 26.75
C PHE A 445 7.43 -2.19 25.67
N GLU A 446 7.41 -2.92 24.56
CA GLU A 446 8.32 -2.72 23.43
C GLU A 446 7.57 -2.64 22.09
N TRP A 447 7.97 -1.70 21.22
CA TRP A 447 7.42 -1.61 19.86
C TRP A 447 8.33 -0.90 18.86
N ASN A 448 8.43 -1.49 17.66
CA ASN A 448 9.19 -0.92 16.53
C ASN A 448 8.30 -0.03 15.65
N ALA A 449 8.71 1.22 15.48
CA ALA A 449 8.05 2.27 14.73
C ALA A 449 8.87 2.67 13.49
N ALA A 450 8.21 2.89 12.36
CA ALA A 450 8.79 3.64 11.24
C ALA A 450 8.50 5.14 11.44
N VAL A 451 9.56 5.91 11.70
CA VAL A 451 9.55 7.37 11.90
C VAL A 451 10.42 8.00 10.81
N ALA A 452 9.80 8.67 9.84
CA ALA A 452 10.49 9.30 8.70
C ALA A 452 11.40 8.34 7.91
N GLY A 453 10.98 7.09 7.74
CA GLY A 453 11.77 6.04 7.08
C GLY A 453 12.82 5.37 7.98
N VAL A 454 13.00 5.86 9.22
CA VAL A 454 13.90 5.28 10.22
C VAL A 454 13.13 4.34 11.14
N ILE A 455 13.64 3.13 11.36
CA ILE A 455 13.06 2.17 12.32
C ILE A 455 13.58 2.48 13.71
N LEU A 456 12.70 2.91 14.63
CA LEU A 456 13.00 3.18 16.03
C LEU A 456 12.29 2.20 16.94
N ARG A 457 12.98 1.74 17.97
CA ARG A 457 12.42 0.87 19.01
C ARG A 457 12.15 1.66 20.27
N LEU A 458 10.91 1.67 20.75
CA LEU A 458 10.60 2.17 22.10
C LEU A 458 10.61 1.00 23.08
N LYS A 459 11.27 1.18 24.22
CA LYS A 459 11.19 0.35 25.43
C LYS A 459 10.71 1.22 26.60
N THR A 460 9.63 0.84 27.29
CA THR A 460 9.05 1.66 28.37
C THR A 460 8.31 0.83 29.42
N ASN A 461 8.28 1.29 30.67
CA ASN A 461 7.37 0.77 31.70
C ASN A 461 6.07 1.58 31.85
N LEU A 462 5.92 2.63 31.04
CA LEU A 462 4.75 3.50 31.04
C LEU A 462 3.75 3.05 29.97
N ARG A 463 2.71 2.34 30.41
CA ARG A 463 1.67 1.84 29.51
C ARG A 463 1.06 2.93 28.62
N HIS A 464 0.79 4.13 29.16
CA HIS A 464 0.18 5.19 28.35
C HIS A 464 1.11 5.66 27.23
N VAL A 465 2.43 5.74 27.50
CA VAL A 465 3.44 6.22 26.54
C VAL A 465 3.55 5.22 25.41
N TYR A 466 3.55 3.93 25.75
CA TYR A 466 3.46 2.84 24.79
C TYR A 466 2.21 2.94 23.90
N GLU A 467 1.02 3.14 24.50
CA GLU A 467 -0.21 3.22 23.72
C GLU A 467 -0.25 4.46 22.80
N MET A 468 0.23 5.62 23.27
CA MET A 468 0.40 6.82 22.43
C MET A 468 1.38 6.56 21.27
N TRP A 469 2.48 5.84 21.54
CA TRP A 469 3.50 5.48 20.55
C TRP A 469 2.96 4.60 19.43
N VAL A 470 2.25 3.52 19.79
CA VAL A 470 1.64 2.58 18.82
C VAL A 470 0.56 3.27 17.97
N GLU A 471 -0.18 4.21 18.56
CA GLU A 471 -1.21 4.95 17.83
C GLU A 471 -0.64 5.99 16.86
N ASN A 472 0.45 6.66 17.23
CA ASN A 472 0.99 7.76 16.46
C ASN A 472 1.82 7.32 15.24
N TRP A 473 2.59 6.24 15.37
CA TRP A 473 3.57 5.85 14.36
C TRP A 473 3.13 4.68 13.49
N THR A 474 3.75 4.55 12.30
CA THR A 474 3.52 3.40 11.42
C THR A 474 4.29 2.19 11.97
N PRO A 475 3.69 0.99 12.06
CA PRO A 475 4.43 -0.20 12.45
C PRO A 475 5.58 -0.43 11.47
N ALA A 476 6.77 -0.69 11.99
CA ALA A 476 7.86 -1.19 11.16
C ALA A 476 7.53 -2.63 10.71
N PRO A 477 7.94 -3.06 9.49
CA PRO A 477 7.79 -4.45 9.06
C PRO A 477 8.39 -5.39 10.11
N ALA A 478 7.61 -6.36 10.57
CA ALA A 478 8.04 -7.39 11.51
C ALA A 478 8.89 -8.47 10.80
N GLU A 479 9.84 -8.05 9.97
CA GLU A 479 10.84 -8.96 9.41
C GLU A 479 11.77 -9.36 10.56
N ALA A 480 11.76 -10.64 10.92
CA ALA A 480 12.67 -11.17 11.93
C ALA A 480 14.12 -10.91 11.49
N GLY A 481 14.82 -10.01 12.18
CA GLY A 481 16.24 -9.74 11.96
C GLY A 481 16.61 -8.32 11.51
N ILE A 482 15.66 -7.41 11.27
CA ILE A 482 16.03 -6.00 11.05
C ILE A 482 16.33 -5.34 12.41
N GLU A 483 17.60 -5.03 12.65
CA GLU A 483 17.99 -4.23 13.80
C GLU A 483 17.40 -2.82 13.71
N PRO A 484 16.85 -2.28 14.83
CA PRO A 484 16.38 -0.90 14.84
C PRO A 484 17.56 0.05 14.59
N HIS A 485 17.32 1.12 13.84
CA HIS A 485 18.33 2.16 13.62
C HIS A 485 18.62 2.95 14.91
N GLY A 486 17.72 2.93 15.88
CA GLY A 486 17.93 3.52 17.20
C GLY A 486 16.93 3.04 18.23
N VAL A 487 17.30 3.17 19.50
CA VAL A 487 16.50 2.70 20.64
C VAL A 487 16.17 3.86 21.57
N LEU A 488 14.91 3.92 22.01
CA LEU A 488 14.39 4.89 22.96
C LEU A 488 13.95 4.16 24.23
N TYR A 489 14.50 4.58 25.35
CA TYR A 489 14.09 4.15 26.68
C TYR A 489 13.23 5.26 27.29
N ALA A 490 12.03 4.94 27.75
CA ALA A 490 11.20 5.87 28.52
C ALA A 490 10.80 5.19 29.84
N VAL A 491 11.49 5.53 30.92
CA VAL A 491 11.41 4.78 32.18
C VAL A 491 11.01 5.70 33.31
N ASP A 492 10.03 5.26 34.09
CA ASP A 492 9.60 5.93 35.30
C ASP A 492 10.01 5.16 36.57
N GLY A 493 10.21 5.89 37.67
CA GLY A 493 10.55 5.33 38.98
C GLY A 493 12.00 4.89 39.13
N LEU A 494 12.95 5.62 38.55
CA LEU A 494 14.39 5.51 38.85
C LEU A 494 14.72 6.33 40.11
N ALA A 495 15.22 5.68 41.15
CA ALA A 495 15.50 6.34 42.43
C ALA A 495 16.64 7.36 42.30
N GLY A 496 16.49 8.53 42.92
CA GLY A 496 17.54 9.56 42.97
C GLY A 496 17.77 10.36 41.68
N ARG A 497 16.88 10.25 40.69
CA ARG A 497 16.97 11.02 39.43
C ARG A 497 15.80 12.00 39.27
N ASP A 498 16.09 13.23 38.84
CA ASP A 498 15.08 14.18 38.41
C ASP A 498 14.57 13.87 36.99
N PRO A 499 13.34 14.29 36.62
CA PRO A 499 12.83 14.14 35.26
C PRO A 499 13.78 14.77 34.22
N ARG A 500 14.30 13.95 33.31
CA ARG A 500 15.32 14.37 32.33
C ARG A 500 15.31 13.49 31.09
N ALA A 501 15.80 14.02 29.98
CA ALA A 501 16.08 13.24 28.79
C ALA A 501 17.57 13.27 28.44
N PHE A 502 18.03 12.24 27.76
CA PHE A 502 19.40 12.04 27.34
C PHE A 502 19.40 11.56 25.90
N PHE A 503 20.38 12.00 25.14
CA PHE A 503 20.56 11.59 23.76
C PHE A 503 22.03 11.37 23.42
N ASN A 504 22.31 10.27 22.74
CA ASN A 504 23.64 9.97 22.23
C ASN A 504 23.56 9.67 20.73
N THR A 505 24.21 10.50 19.93
CA THR A 505 24.23 10.41 18.46
C THR A 505 24.99 9.20 17.94
N GLU A 506 26.08 8.79 18.61
CA GLU A 506 26.96 7.70 18.17
C GLU A 506 26.26 6.34 18.28
N THR A 507 25.63 6.10 19.43
CA THR A 507 24.90 4.86 19.73
C THR A 507 23.44 4.90 19.32
N LYS A 508 22.97 6.04 18.79
CA LYS A 508 21.58 6.24 18.37
C LYS A 508 20.59 5.86 19.48
N THR A 509 20.93 6.23 20.72
CA THR A 509 20.16 5.90 21.92
C THR A 509 19.58 7.16 22.54
N GLY A 510 18.29 7.13 22.83
CA GLY A 510 17.60 8.16 23.61
C GLY A 510 17.05 7.58 24.90
N VAL A 511 17.16 8.31 26.01
CA VAL A 511 16.65 7.89 27.31
C VAL A 511 15.82 9.03 27.91
N VAL A 512 14.61 8.76 28.36
CA VAL A 512 13.76 9.65 29.14
C VAL A 512 13.55 9.01 30.50
N VAL A 513 13.97 9.67 31.57
CA VAL A 513 13.86 9.18 32.94
C VAL A 513 12.85 10.00 33.74
N ASN A 514 12.06 9.33 34.56
CA ASN A 514 11.11 9.89 35.53
C ASN A 514 10.16 10.95 34.95
N CYS A 515 9.84 10.82 33.66
CA CYS A 515 8.87 11.66 32.97
C CYS A 515 7.81 10.76 32.37
N ASP A 516 6.58 10.97 32.79
CA ASP A 516 5.44 10.20 32.35
C ASP A 516 4.76 10.78 31.10
N SER A 517 5.10 11.98 30.63
CA SER A 517 4.52 12.56 29.39
C SER A 517 5.04 11.92 28.10
N TYR A 518 4.16 11.80 27.11
CA TYR A 518 4.52 11.34 25.78
C TYR A 518 5.31 12.40 24.99
N ALA A 519 5.13 13.69 25.27
CA ALA A 519 5.73 14.77 24.49
C ALA A 519 7.28 14.73 24.43
N PRO A 520 8.01 14.51 25.55
CA PRO A 520 9.46 14.33 25.51
C PRO A 520 9.91 13.11 24.69
N VAL A 521 9.20 11.99 24.81
CA VAL A 521 9.49 10.76 24.05
C VAL A 521 9.29 10.98 22.55
N ARG A 522 8.18 11.62 22.16
CA ARG A 522 7.91 12.03 20.78
C ARG A 522 9.00 12.96 20.23
N SER A 523 9.39 13.98 21.02
CA SER A 523 10.42 14.93 20.60
C SER A 523 11.77 14.26 20.39
N LEU A 524 12.15 13.34 21.28
CA LEU A 524 13.39 12.58 21.17
C LEU A 524 13.38 11.65 19.95
N ALA A 525 12.24 11.01 19.66
CA ALA A 525 12.06 10.18 18.48
C ALA A 525 12.19 10.96 17.16
N LEU A 526 11.53 12.11 17.05
CA LEU A 526 11.63 12.98 15.88
C LEU A 526 13.06 13.47 15.68
N GLY A 527 13.74 13.81 16.76
CA GLY A 527 15.11 14.28 16.70
C GLY A 527 16.11 13.19 16.30
N LEU A 528 15.93 11.96 16.80
CA LEU A 528 16.77 10.81 16.46
C LEU A 528 16.51 10.39 15.02
N ALA A 529 15.23 10.28 14.62
CA ALA A 529 14.86 10.00 13.24
C ALA A 529 15.41 11.06 12.28
N GLY A 530 15.35 12.33 12.64
CA GLY A 530 15.90 13.42 11.83
C GLY A 530 17.41 13.32 11.65
N ASP A 531 18.15 12.96 12.71
CA ASP A 531 19.60 12.75 12.63
C ASP A 531 19.95 11.60 11.67
N VAL A 532 19.32 10.45 11.86
CA VAL A 532 19.56 9.26 11.03
C VAL A 532 19.12 9.51 9.59
N ALA A 533 17.96 10.14 9.38
CA ALA A 533 17.43 10.39 8.04
C ALA A 533 18.24 11.44 7.27
N GLY A 534 18.74 12.48 7.96
CA GLY A 534 19.63 13.47 7.35
C GLY A 534 20.94 12.83 6.88
N ARG A 535 21.57 12.01 7.73
CA ARG A 535 22.85 11.35 7.43
C ARG A 535 22.76 10.23 6.40
N HIS A 536 21.69 9.43 6.42
CA HIS A 536 21.61 8.20 5.62
C HIS A 536 20.62 8.25 4.45
N PHE A 537 19.59 9.08 4.52
CA PHE A 537 18.52 9.11 3.50
C PHE A 537 18.45 10.42 2.70
N GLY A 538 19.28 11.42 3.04
CA GLY A 538 19.30 12.71 2.34
C GLY A 538 17.97 13.46 2.45
N SER A 539 17.23 13.24 3.53
CA SER A 539 15.95 13.89 3.79
C SER A 539 16.02 14.75 5.05
N CYS A 540 15.37 15.91 5.01
CA CYS A 540 15.28 16.87 6.12
C CYS A 540 13.91 16.74 6.80
N LEU A 541 13.86 16.97 8.12
CA LEU A 541 12.61 17.11 8.84
C LEU A 541 12.28 18.59 9.03
N ILE A 542 11.24 19.05 8.34
CA ILE A 542 10.79 20.44 8.40
C ILE A 542 9.67 20.56 9.42
N ARG A 543 9.89 21.40 10.44
CA ARG A 543 8.86 21.72 11.42
C ARG A 543 7.92 22.80 10.89
N GLY A 544 6.77 22.37 10.39
CA GLY A 544 5.74 23.25 9.87
C GLY A 544 4.40 22.57 9.68
N MET A 545 3.39 23.41 9.48
CA MET A 545 2.03 22.98 9.18
C MET A 545 1.86 22.94 7.66
N ALA A 546 1.53 21.77 7.12
CA ALA A 546 1.52 21.52 5.69
C ALA A 546 0.14 21.10 5.17
N VAL A 547 -0.24 21.68 4.04
CA VAL A 547 -1.46 21.35 3.28
C VAL A 547 -1.08 21.07 1.82
N ASP A 548 -1.93 20.33 1.12
CA ASP A 548 -1.80 20.02 -0.30
C ASP A 548 -2.96 20.64 -1.07
N ARG A 549 -2.68 21.28 -2.19
CA ARG A 549 -3.68 21.73 -3.15
C ARG A 549 -3.33 21.15 -4.51
N GLU A 550 -4.17 20.24 -5.01
CA GLU A 550 -4.02 19.64 -6.34
C GLU A 550 -2.61 19.04 -6.59
N GLY A 551 -2.01 18.45 -5.55
CA GLY A 551 -0.66 17.87 -5.62
C GLY A 551 0.49 18.87 -5.35
N GLY A 552 0.18 20.16 -5.26
CA GLY A 552 1.11 21.22 -4.86
C GLY A 552 1.04 21.51 -3.36
N GLY A 553 2.10 21.15 -2.65
CA GLY A 553 2.23 21.29 -1.21
C GLY A 553 2.61 22.71 -0.79
N VAL A 554 1.93 23.21 0.24
CA VAL A 554 2.20 24.47 0.93
C VAL A 554 2.60 24.14 2.37
N ILE A 555 3.73 24.68 2.81
CA ILE A 555 4.14 24.56 4.21
C ILE A 555 4.31 25.95 4.86
N LEU A 556 3.76 26.07 6.07
CA LEU A 556 3.90 27.23 6.94
C LEU A 556 4.93 26.93 8.03
N VAL A 557 6.03 27.68 8.07
CA VAL A 557 7.08 27.59 9.09
C VAL A 557 7.24 28.92 9.81
N GLY A 558 7.70 28.90 11.06
CA GLY A 558 7.94 30.14 11.79
C GLY A 558 7.82 29.96 13.31
N PRO A 559 8.28 30.96 14.07
CA PRO A 559 8.33 30.91 15.52
C PRO A 559 6.93 30.99 16.14
N ALA A 560 6.85 30.76 17.45
CA ALA A 560 5.62 30.97 18.21
C ALA A 560 5.15 32.43 18.10
N GLY A 561 3.83 32.66 18.13
CA GLY A 561 3.24 34.00 18.04
C GLY A 561 2.95 34.50 16.62
N THR A 562 3.21 33.70 15.59
CA THR A 562 3.03 34.07 14.17
C THR A 562 1.67 33.70 13.57
N LYS A 563 0.67 33.41 14.40
CA LYS A 563 -0.68 32.97 13.98
C LYS A 563 -0.68 31.76 13.01
N LYS A 564 0.38 30.95 13.04
CA LYS A 564 0.57 29.78 12.17
C LYS A 564 -0.62 28.81 12.20
N THR A 565 -1.08 28.50 13.41
CA THR A 565 -2.24 27.61 13.63
C THR A 565 -3.52 28.20 13.02
N ASP A 566 -3.75 29.50 13.18
CA ASP A 566 -4.94 30.19 12.64
C ASP A 566 -4.95 30.15 11.12
N LEU A 567 -3.80 30.46 10.49
CA LEU A 567 -3.63 30.41 9.03
C LEU A 567 -3.85 29.00 8.50
N PHE A 568 -3.24 28.01 9.14
CA PHE A 568 -3.35 26.60 8.75
C PHE A 568 -4.80 26.10 8.76
N PHE A 569 -5.53 26.27 9.87
CA PHE A 569 -6.92 25.84 9.94
C PHE A 569 -7.83 26.68 9.03
N SER A 570 -7.46 27.93 8.74
CA SER A 570 -8.19 28.75 7.76
C SER A 570 -7.99 28.26 6.32
N LEU A 571 -6.83 27.67 5.97
CA LEU A 571 -6.63 26.99 4.69
C LEU A 571 -7.51 25.75 4.59
N LEU A 572 -7.55 24.92 5.64
CA LEU A 572 -8.35 23.68 5.68
C LEU A 572 -9.87 23.91 5.69
N ARG A 573 -10.34 25.14 5.89
CA ARG A 573 -11.77 25.48 5.68
C ARG A 573 -12.15 25.50 4.20
N ASP A 574 -11.18 25.62 3.31
CA ASP A 574 -11.38 25.57 1.85
C ASP A 574 -11.19 24.13 1.37
N PRO A 575 -12.21 23.51 0.75
CA PRO A 575 -12.20 22.09 0.40
C PRO A 575 -11.16 21.72 -0.65
N ARG A 576 -10.57 22.70 -1.35
CA ARG A 576 -9.46 22.47 -2.29
C ARG A 576 -8.15 22.12 -1.58
N PHE A 577 -8.04 22.43 -0.29
CA PHE A 577 -6.87 22.11 0.52
C PHE A 577 -7.09 20.82 1.29
N ARG A 578 -6.11 19.93 1.19
CA ARG A 578 -6.05 18.67 1.90
C ARG A 578 -5.01 18.75 2.99
N PHE A 579 -5.29 18.18 4.15
CA PHE A 579 -4.33 18.08 5.25
C PHE A 579 -3.14 17.20 4.88
N VAL A 580 -1.92 17.64 5.21
CA VAL A 580 -0.72 16.80 5.13
C VAL A 580 -0.17 16.55 6.52
N SER A 581 0.18 17.62 7.26
CA SER A 581 0.71 17.50 8.62
C SER A 581 0.46 18.77 9.44
N ALA A 582 0.33 18.62 10.76
CA ALA A 582 0.08 19.73 11.70
C ALA A 582 1.35 20.21 12.45
N ASP A 583 2.50 19.54 12.31
CA ASP A 583 3.70 19.91 13.07
C ASP A 583 5.00 19.59 12.33
N MET A 584 5.11 18.43 11.69
CA MET A 584 6.36 17.97 11.08
C MET A 584 6.12 17.22 9.77
N ILE A 585 6.98 17.47 8.78
CA ILE A 585 7.04 16.70 7.53
C ILE A 585 8.48 16.25 7.26
N SER A 586 8.64 15.14 6.55
CA SER A 586 9.92 14.79 5.93
C SER A 586 9.93 15.33 4.50
N ALA A 587 11.02 15.97 4.09
CA ALA A 587 11.19 16.53 2.75
C ALA A 587 12.53 16.09 2.15
N ARG A 588 12.52 15.77 0.84
CA ARG A 588 13.74 15.42 0.11
C ARG A 588 13.69 15.90 -1.34
N PRO A 589 14.84 16.21 -1.96
CA PRO A 589 14.91 16.49 -3.39
C PRO A 589 14.47 15.25 -4.21
N ALA A 590 13.74 15.50 -5.31
CA ALA A 590 13.32 14.51 -6.29
C ALA A 590 13.37 15.12 -7.69
N GLY A 591 14.57 15.14 -8.29
CA GLY A 591 14.83 15.88 -9.53
C GLY A 591 14.64 17.39 -9.31
N LYS A 592 13.75 18.02 -10.09
CA LYS A 592 13.38 19.44 -9.95
C LYS A 592 12.22 19.70 -8.97
N ALA A 593 11.76 18.66 -8.27
CA ALA A 593 10.66 18.75 -7.30
C ALA A 593 11.16 18.47 -5.88
N VAL A 594 10.41 18.95 -4.89
CA VAL A 594 10.62 18.56 -3.48
C VAL A 594 9.50 17.64 -3.05
N GLN A 595 9.82 16.38 -2.80
CA GLN A 595 8.84 15.42 -2.29
C GLN A 595 8.74 15.56 -0.78
N ALA A 596 7.51 15.70 -0.27
CA ALA A 596 7.23 15.66 1.16
C ALA A 596 6.26 14.56 1.57
N GLU A 597 6.42 14.09 2.81
CA GLU A 597 5.60 13.06 3.44
C GLU A 597 5.28 13.41 4.90
N ALA A 598 4.04 13.13 5.30
CA ALA A 598 3.59 13.15 6.69
C ALA A 598 4.27 12.01 7.48
N ILE A 599 4.94 12.36 8.57
CA ILE A 599 5.72 11.42 9.40
C ILE A 599 4.81 10.69 10.40
N GLU A 600 3.90 11.43 11.00
CA GLU A 600 2.95 10.94 11.99
C GLU A 600 1.66 10.45 11.32
N ARG A 601 1.09 9.37 11.86
CA ARG A 601 -0.25 8.91 11.43
C ARG A 601 -1.35 9.76 12.03
N LYS A 602 -1.15 10.26 13.25
CA LYS A 602 -2.12 11.08 13.97
C LYS A 602 -1.54 12.47 14.21
N ALA A 603 -2.37 13.50 14.07
CA ALA A 603 -1.99 14.85 14.34
C ALA A 603 -1.88 15.07 15.86
N TRP A 604 -0.69 15.43 16.34
CA TRP A 604 -0.44 15.82 17.72
C TRP A 604 -0.86 17.28 17.97
N LEU A 605 -2.06 17.49 18.51
CA LEU A 605 -2.68 18.82 18.61
C LEU A 605 -3.01 19.23 20.05
N PRO A 606 -2.81 20.51 20.42
CA PRO A 606 -3.41 21.07 21.63
C PRO A 606 -4.94 20.94 21.61
N THR A 607 -5.56 20.51 22.70
CA THR A 607 -7.02 20.36 22.74
C THR A 607 -7.78 21.68 22.69
N ASN A 608 -7.16 22.78 23.14
CA ASN A 608 -7.71 24.13 23.01
C ASN A 608 -7.79 24.64 21.55
N THR A 609 -7.20 23.92 20.58
CA THR A 609 -7.36 24.20 19.14
C THR A 609 -8.83 24.20 18.71
N VAL A 610 -9.72 23.57 19.49
CA VAL A 610 -11.17 23.65 19.29
C VAL A 610 -11.71 25.09 19.23
N GLU A 611 -11.04 26.05 19.88
CA GLU A 611 -11.43 27.47 19.85
C GLU A 611 -11.24 28.08 18.46
N LEU A 612 -10.26 27.58 17.70
CA LEU A 612 -9.98 27.99 16.32
C LEU A 612 -10.78 27.17 15.31
N PHE A 613 -11.10 25.93 15.65
CA PHE A 613 -11.79 25.00 14.78
C PHE A 613 -12.77 24.09 15.56
N GLY A 614 -13.98 24.60 15.83
CA GLY A 614 -14.98 23.93 16.68
C GLY A 614 -15.38 22.52 16.25
N ARG A 615 -15.21 22.16 14.96
CA ARG A 615 -15.43 20.80 14.45
C ARG A 615 -14.55 19.75 15.14
N LEU A 616 -13.45 20.16 15.77
CA LEU A 616 -12.54 19.27 16.49
C LEU A 616 -13.13 18.72 17.80
N ALA A 617 -14.13 19.37 18.41
CA ALA A 617 -14.66 19.00 19.71
C ALA A 617 -15.05 17.50 19.79
N ARG A 618 -16.00 17.09 18.95
CA ARG A 618 -16.49 15.69 18.92
C ARG A 618 -15.39 14.67 18.61
N LEU A 619 -14.32 15.12 17.97
CA LEU A 619 -13.20 14.26 17.58
C LEU A 619 -12.20 14.12 18.73
N PHE A 620 -11.89 15.22 19.42
CA PHE A 620 -11.11 15.21 20.66
C PHE A 620 -11.77 14.36 21.75
N ASP A 621 -13.10 14.36 21.84
CA ASP A 621 -13.85 13.47 22.74
C ASP A 621 -13.62 11.97 22.47
N ARG A 622 -13.15 11.64 21.26
CA ARG A 622 -12.92 10.27 20.77
C ARG A 622 -11.44 9.97 20.53
N SER A 623 -10.55 10.91 20.84
CA SER A 623 -9.10 10.81 20.65
C SER A 623 -8.39 10.52 21.96
N LYS A 624 -7.26 9.83 21.89
CA LYS A 624 -6.39 9.65 23.05
C LYS A 624 -5.78 11.00 23.41
N CYS A 625 -5.95 11.42 24.65
CA CYS A 625 -5.44 12.68 25.15
C CYS A 625 -4.53 12.48 26.36
N GLU A 626 -3.58 13.39 26.55
CA GLU A 626 -2.84 13.54 27.82
C GLU A 626 -3.13 14.91 28.43
N ASN A 627 -2.99 15.01 29.75
CA ASN A 627 -3.08 16.24 30.54
C ASN A 627 -4.43 16.96 30.50
N VAL A 628 -5.51 16.25 30.18
CA VAL A 628 -6.86 16.81 30.18
C VAL A 628 -7.39 17.02 31.61
N VAL A 629 -8.26 18.01 31.77
CA VAL A 629 -8.99 18.27 33.02
C VAL A 629 -10.38 17.64 32.91
N ILE A 630 -10.66 16.65 33.75
CA ILE A 630 -11.90 15.87 33.75
C ILE A 630 -12.87 16.26 34.87
N ARG A 631 -12.42 17.06 35.84
CA ARG A 631 -13.18 17.49 37.01
C ARG A 631 -13.17 19.01 37.10
N LYS A 632 -14.29 19.61 37.48
CA LYS A 632 -14.43 21.07 37.54
C LYS A 632 -13.56 21.65 38.65
N GLU A 633 -13.41 20.92 39.75
CA GLU A 633 -12.61 21.29 40.91
C GLU A 633 -11.12 21.40 40.58
N ASP A 634 -10.66 20.61 39.59
CA ASP A 634 -9.27 20.60 39.11
C ASP A 634 -9.01 21.65 38.02
N CYS A 635 -9.98 22.53 37.73
CA CYS A 635 -9.88 23.54 36.67
C CYS A 635 -8.97 24.70 37.10
N PRO A 636 -7.81 24.93 36.46
CA PRO A 636 -6.93 26.05 36.81
C PRO A 636 -7.40 27.38 36.20
N ASN A 637 -8.52 27.40 35.47
CA ASN A 637 -9.06 28.60 34.84
C ASN A 637 -10.18 29.22 35.70
N ALA A 638 -9.87 30.33 36.37
CA ALA A 638 -10.78 31.05 37.25
C ALA A 638 -12.05 31.57 36.55
N GLU A 639 -11.98 31.93 35.27
CA GLU A 639 -13.16 32.35 34.49
C GLU A 639 -14.08 31.14 34.22
N CYS A 640 -13.49 29.99 33.93
CA CYS A 640 -14.22 28.75 33.68
C CYS A 640 -14.93 28.23 34.94
N LEU A 641 -14.38 28.48 36.13
CA LEU A 641 -15.01 28.13 37.41
C LEU A 641 -16.23 29.02 37.73
N ARG A 642 -16.23 30.28 37.29
CA ARG A 642 -17.34 31.23 37.46
C ARG A 642 -18.42 31.10 36.41
N ALA A 643 -18.14 30.41 35.30
CA ALA A 643 -19.11 30.23 34.22
C ALA A 643 -20.24 29.27 34.65
N GLU A 644 -21.49 29.69 34.43
CA GLU A 644 -22.69 28.87 34.71
C GLU A 644 -22.87 27.70 33.71
N ASP A 645 -22.21 27.74 32.54
CA ASP A 645 -22.31 26.73 31.46
C ASP A 645 -21.01 25.92 31.26
N CYS A 646 -20.49 25.32 32.34
CA CYS A 646 -19.28 24.50 32.28
C CYS A 646 -19.50 23.25 31.40
N ARG A 647 -18.55 22.94 30.51
CA ARG A 647 -18.58 21.74 29.66
C ARG A 647 -18.63 20.44 30.46
N LEU A 648 -17.93 20.38 31.59
CA LEU A 648 -17.89 19.19 32.45
C LEU A 648 -19.26 18.97 33.11
N ASP A 649 -19.94 20.04 33.51
CA ASP A 649 -21.30 19.99 34.08
C ASP A 649 -22.33 19.49 33.05
N ARG A 650 -22.08 19.70 31.75
CA ARG A 650 -22.86 19.15 30.63
C ARG A 650 -22.50 17.71 30.23
N GLY A 651 -21.64 17.03 31.00
CA GLY A 651 -21.22 15.66 30.71
C GLY A 651 -20.16 15.54 29.60
N GLY A 652 -19.45 16.62 29.27
CA GLY A 652 -18.28 16.52 28.38
C GLY A 652 -17.15 15.70 29.03
N PRO A 653 -16.41 14.87 28.27
CA PRO A 653 -15.43 13.93 28.84
C PRO A 653 -14.20 14.62 29.43
N PHE A 654 -13.91 15.85 29.00
CA PHE A 654 -12.91 16.73 29.57
C PHE A 654 -13.13 18.18 29.09
N CYS A 655 -12.47 19.13 29.75
CA CYS A 655 -12.48 20.53 29.38
C CYS A 655 -11.31 20.88 28.44
N TYR A 656 -11.65 21.40 27.25
CA TYR A 656 -10.65 21.85 26.27
C TYR A 656 -9.93 23.15 26.67
N LYS A 657 -10.54 23.94 27.57
CA LYS A 657 -10.05 25.27 27.97
C LYS A 657 -9.21 25.25 29.24
N ALA A 658 -9.48 24.29 30.11
CA ALA A 658 -8.89 24.23 31.44
C ALA A 658 -7.43 23.76 31.42
N ALA A 659 -7.02 22.96 30.44
CA ALA A 659 -5.66 22.43 30.37
C ALA A 659 -4.88 23.02 29.19
N LYS A 660 -3.98 23.97 29.47
CA LYS A 660 -3.08 24.55 28.46
C LYS A 660 -2.10 23.52 27.87
N ASP A 661 -1.78 22.49 28.64
CA ASP A 661 -0.86 21.41 28.23
C ASP A 661 -1.58 20.18 27.70
N ALA A 662 -2.92 20.19 27.61
CA ALA A 662 -3.66 19.05 27.11
C ALA A 662 -3.45 18.85 25.61
N ARG A 663 -3.04 17.64 25.24
CA ARG A 663 -2.72 17.25 23.87
C ARG A 663 -3.53 16.03 23.45
N ALA A 664 -3.93 15.99 22.19
CA ALA A 664 -4.67 14.88 21.58
C ALA A 664 -3.90 14.30 20.39
N LEU A 665 -3.99 12.97 20.22
CA LEU A 665 -3.66 12.28 18.97
C LEU A 665 -4.92 12.15 18.12
N LEU A 666 -4.97 12.93 17.04
CA LEU A 666 -6.16 13.07 16.20
C LEU A 666 -5.96 12.43 14.81
N ASP A 667 -6.85 11.52 14.41
CA ASP A 667 -6.73 10.76 13.15
C ASP A 667 -7.18 11.56 11.90
N PRO A 668 -6.29 11.98 10.99
CA PRO A 668 -6.62 12.88 9.87
C PRO A 668 -7.79 12.45 8.98
N SER A 669 -8.17 11.17 8.96
CA SER A 669 -9.36 10.68 8.26
C SER A 669 -10.66 11.40 8.66
N TRP A 670 -10.69 12.05 9.83
CA TRP A 670 -11.83 12.85 10.30
C TRP A 670 -12.19 14.02 9.38
N LEU A 671 -11.25 14.50 8.55
CA LEU A 671 -11.51 15.59 7.60
C LEU A 671 -12.44 15.17 6.46
N GLY A 672 -12.64 13.86 6.26
CA GLY A 672 -13.45 13.27 5.21
C GLY A 672 -12.61 12.51 4.17
N PRO A 673 -13.24 11.64 3.37
CA PRO A 673 -12.56 10.94 2.28
C PRO A 673 -11.85 11.91 1.35
N GLY A 674 -10.56 11.67 1.09
CA GLY A 674 -9.75 12.52 0.22
C GLY A 674 -9.34 13.89 0.80
N ALA A 675 -9.73 14.23 2.03
CA ALA A 675 -9.40 15.52 2.65
C ALA A 675 -8.04 15.54 3.38
N ALA A 676 -7.34 14.42 3.44
CA ALA A 676 -5.97 14.31 3.90
C ALA A 676 -5.14 13.48 2.91
N VAL A 677 -3.88 13.86 2.72
CA VAL A 677 -2.91 13.10 1.90
C VAL A 677 -1.63 12.89 2.67
N ARG A 678 -1.06 11.70 2.54
CA ARG A 678 0.20 11.35 3.20
C ARG A 678 1.41 11.98 2.50
N ARG A 679 1.32 12.26 1.20
CA ARG A 679 2.42 12.72 0.35
C ARG A 679 1.98 13.89 -0.53
N THR A 680 2.87 14.84 -0.74
CA THR A 680 2.68 16.00 -1.62
C THR A 680 4.01 16.42 -2.25
N GLN A 681 3.96 17.16 -3.36
CA GLN A 681 5.14 17.84 -3.91
C GLN A 681 5.17 19.26 -3.35
N LEU A 682 6.07 19.57 -2.41
CA LEU A 682 6.19 20.93 -1.90
C LEU A 682 6.58 21.87 -3.05
N ARG A 683 5.82 22.94 -3.17
CA ARG A 683 6.05 24.02 -4.14
C ARG A 683 6.22 25.37 -3.44
N TRP A 684 5.55 25.56 -2.31
CA TRP A 684 5.54 26.83 -1.59
C TRP A 684 5.95 26.68 -0.13
N LEU A 685 6.89 27.51 0.30
CA LEU A 685 7.35 27.64 1.67
C LEU A 685 7.05 29.05 2.17
N PHE A 686 6.19 29.18 3.18
CA PHE A 686 5.92 30.46 3.83
C PHE A 686 6.61 30.50 5.20
N VAL A 687 7.62 31.35 5.32
CA VAL A 687 8.28 31.69 6.58
C VAL A 687 7.50 32.83 7.22
N LEU A 688 6.93 32.60 8.39
CA LEU A 688 5.99 33.51 9.03
C LEU A 688 6.68 34.48 9.98
N ARG A 689 6.30 35.75 9.91
CA ARG A 689 6.54 36.78 10.92
C ARG A 689 5.21 37.40 11.39
N ASN A 690 5.26 38.20 12.46
CA ASN A 690 4.11 38.93 12.95
C ASN A 690 4.56 40.26 13.58
N ASP A 691 4.40 41.33 12.81
CA ASP A 691 4.73 42.68 13.23
C ASP A 691 3.83 43.70 12.51
N SER A 692 3.82 44.95 12.99
CA SER A 692 2.92 45.99 12.50
C SER A 692 3.51 46.89 11.41
N VAL A 693 4.76 46.68 11.01
CA VAL A 693 5.50 47.65 10.18
C VAL A 693 5.95 47.07 8.83
N SER A 694 6.15 45.76 8.76
CA SER A 694 6.72 45.11 7.60
C SER A 694 5.66 44.71 6.57
N PRO A 695 5.99 44.61 5.26
CA PRO A 695 5.03 44.29 4.22
C PRO A 695 4.39 42.91 4.42
N ALA A 696 3.19 42.74 3.85
CA ALA A 696 2.38 41.53 3.94
C ALA A 696 3.09 40.28 3.39
N LEU A 697 3.83 40.42 2.28
CA LEU A 697 4.48 39.32 1.57
C LEU A 697 5.74 39.81 0.88
N GLU A 698 6.82 39.05 0.99
CA GLU A 698 8.09 39.28 0.30
C GLU A 698 8.62 37.93 -0.21
N GLU A 699 8.99 37.83 -1.49
CA GLU A 699 9.58 36.59 -2.05
C GLU A 699 11.08 36.57 -1.71
N LEU A 700 11.54 35.48 -1.11
CA LEU A 700 12.92 35.30 -0.67
C LEU A 700 13.68 34.48 -1.70
N ASN A 701 14.91 34.92 -2.00
CA ASN A 701 15.86 34.05 -2.69
C ASN A 701 16.31 32.90 -1.75
N PRO A 702 16.85 31.79 -2.30
CA PRO A 702 17.23 30.63 -1.49
C PRO A 702 18.23 30.91 -0.36
N GLU A 703 19.18 31.82 -0.56
CA GLU A 703 20.20 32.13 0.46
C GLU A 703 19.63 32.91 1.63
N ASP A 704 18.77 33.91 1.37
CA ASP A 704 18.13 34.67 2.44
C ASP A 704 17.10 33.83 3.20
N ALA A 705 16.39 32.95 2.50
CA ALA A 705 15.54 31.94 3.15
C ALA A 705 16.36 31.02 4.07
N LEU A 706 17.51 30.52 3.61
CA LEU A 706 18.39 29.67 4.40
C LEU A 706 18.89 30.39 5.65
N ARG A 707 19.33 31.65 5.54
CA ARG A 707 19.80 32.46 6.69
C ARG A 707 18.73 32.63 7.76
N ILE A 708 17.48 32.88 7.36
CA ILE A 708 16.35 33.02 8.29
C ILE A 708 16.05 31.68 8.97
N LEU A 709 16.02 30.60 8.20
CA LEU A 709 15.80 29.25 8.72
C LEU A 709 16.91 28.84 9.69
N GLU A 710 18.18 28.98 9.32
CA GLU A 710 19.36 28.64 10.14
C GLU A 710 19.33 29.35 11.50
N ARG A 711 19.04 30.67 11.52
CA ARG A 711 18.93 31.44 12.76
C ARG A 711 17.73 31.01 13.60
N GLY A 712 16.68 30.52 12.96
CA GLY A 712 15.43 30.22 13.65
C GLY A 712 14.72 31.48 14.16
N GLU A 713 15.01 32.61 13.54
CA GLU A 713 14.48 33.93 13.89
C GLU A 713 13.95 34.60 12.62
N THR A 714 12.82 35.30 12.74
CA THR A 714 12.32 36.13 11.64
C THR A 714 12.53 37.61 11.96
N PRO A 715 12.91 38.43 10.97
CA PRO A 715 13.06 39.87 11.17
C PRO A 715 11.77 40.51 11.69
N GLY A 716 11.86 41.40 12.68
CA GLY A 716 10.74 42.23 13.16
C GLY A 716 9.99 41.75 14.42
N ILE A 717 10.29 40.56 14.96
CA ILE A 717 9.64 40.07 16.19
C ILE A 717 10.17 40.81 17.43
N LYS A 718 9.27 41.38 18.26
CA LYS A 718 9.62 41.93 19.58
C LYS A 718 10.26 40.85 20.46
N LYS A 719 11.51 41.04 20.85
CA LYS A 719 12.24 40.13 21.74
C LYS A 719 11.50 39.99 23.08
N SER A 720 11.01 38.80 23.39
CA SER A 720 10.91 38.35 24.77
C SER A 720 12.33 38.02 25.24
N ALA A 721 12.78 38.62 26.34
CA ALA A 721 14.17 38.53 26.82
C ALA A 721 14.65 37.11 27.20
N ALA A 722 13.83 36.07 27.01
CA ALA A 722 14.09 34.69 27.44
C ALA A 722 14.04 33.63 26.31
N ALA A 723 13.80 33.99 25.05
CA ALA A 723 13.67 32.99 23.98
C ALA A 723 15.03 32.65 23.35
N VAL A 724 15.55 31.45 23.64
CA VAL A 724 16.73 30.90 22.95
C VAL A 724 16.37 30.60 21.48
N PRO A 725 17.14 31.09 20.49
CA PRO A 725 16.90 30.82 19.08
C PRO A 725 16.91 29.32 18.79
N LYS A 726 15.96 28.84 17.99
CA LYS A 726 15.84 27.42 17.63
C LYS A 726 16.12 27.26 16.15
N PRO A 727 17.32 26.79 15.74
CA PRO A 727 17.64 26.59 14.33
C PRO A 727 16.53 25.83 13.60
N PHE A 728 16.23 26.28 12.39
CA PHE A 728 15.17 25.75 11.51
C PHE A 728 13.77 25.76 12.13
N PHE A 729 13.55 26.59 13.15
CA PHE A 729 12.37 26.61 14.01
C PHE A 729 12.07 25.26 14.69
N ASN A 730 13.02 24.32 14.68
CA ASN A 730 12.80 22.93 15.09
C ASN A 730 13.23 22.73 16.55
N ALA A 731 12.24 22.60 17.45
CA ALA A 731 12.51 22.35 18.87
C ALA A 731 12.95 20.91 19.18
N SER A 732 12.78 19.99 18.23
CA SER A 732 13.20 18.59 18.34
C SER A 732 14.56 18.35 17.68
N PHE A 733 15.25 19.41 17.24
CA PHE A 733 16.61 19.33 16.75
C PHE A 733 17.56 19.01 17.92
N LEU A 734 18.02 17.75 18.01
CA LEU A 734 18.82 17.28 19.15
C LEU A 734 20.26 17.79 19.01
N ALA A 735 20.76 18.54 19.99
CA ALA A 735 22.06 19.21 20.01
C ALA A 735 22.36 20.06 18.74
N SER A 736 22.41 21.38 18.90
CA SER A 736 22.90 22.32 17.89
C SER A 736 24.42 22.23 17.71
N THR A 737 24.98 21.05 17.48
CA THR A 737 26.40 20.91 17.12
C THR A 737 26.63 21.53 15.74
N GLU A 738 27.82 22.09 15.52
CA GLU A 738 28.18 22.72 14.24
C GLU A 738 28.02 21.73 13.07
N GLU A 739 28.45 20.48 13.25
CA GLU A 739 28.29 19.40 12.27
C GLU A 739 26.82 19.17 11.87
N ARG A 740 25.92 19.10 12.86
CA ARG A 740 24.50 18.82 12.60
C ARG A 740 23.81 20.01 11.94
N ILE A 741 24.15 21.23 12.36
CA ILE A 741 23.67 22.45 11.70
C ILE A 741 24.11 22.44 10.24
N GLU A 742 25.37 22.09 9.94
CA GLU A 742 25.86 22.08 8.57
C GLU A 742 25.20 21.00 7.70
N ILE A 743 24.95 19.80 8.24
CA ILE A 743 24.15 18.77 7.54
C ILE A 743 22.75 19.30 7.18
N GLU A 744 22.08 19.95 8.13
CA GLU A 744 20.74 20.49 7.90
C GLU A 744 20.76 21.63 6.87
N LYS A 745 21.77 22.52 6.92
CA LYS A 745 22.00 23.57 5.92
C LYS A 745 22.18 22.98 4.53
N ASP A 746 23.00 21.94 4.42
CA ASP A 746 23.24 21.24 3.16
C ASP A 746 21.98 20.63 2.55
N LEU A 747 21.07 20.13 3.39
CA LEU A 747 19.78 19.64 2.94
C LEU A 747 18.89 20.80 2.45
N PHE A 748 18.76 21.88 3.23
CA PHE A 748 17.97 23.04 2.82
C PHE A 748 18.53 23.73 1.56
N ARG A 749 19.85 23.79 1.38
CA ARG A 749 20.51 24.27 0.14
C ARG A 749 20.06 23.49 -1.09
N ARG A 750 19.75 22.19 -0.96
CA ARG A 750 19.22 21.36 -2.06
C ARG A 750 17.71 21.51 -2.25
N LEU A 751 16.98 21.86 -1.20
CA LEU A 751 15.52 22.01 -1.24
C LEU A 751 15.08 23.37 -1.78
N LEU A 752 15.62 24.46 -1.22
CA LEU A 752 15.16 25.83 -1.45
C LEU A 752 15.20 26.28 -2.92
N PRO A 753 16.18 25.91 -3.76
CA PRO A 753 16.16 26.27 -5.18
C PRO A 753 14.96 25.73 -5.97
N ASN A 754 14.31 24.68 -5.46
CA ASN A 754 13.13 24.06 -6.08
C ASN A 754 11.82 24.50 -5.41
N LEU A 755 11.86 25.47 -4.49
CA LEU A 755 10.70 26.00 -3.76
C LEU A 755 10.55 27.49 -3.99
N ARG A 756 9.30 27.95 -4.19
CA ARG A 756 8.99 29.38 -4.06
C ARG A 756 8.84 29.71 -2.58
N THR A 757 9.77 30.49 -2.06
CA THR A 757 9.85 30.79 -0.63
C THR A 757 9.45 32.24 -0.36
N PHE A 758 8.61 32.46 0.64
CA PHE A 758 8.08 33.78 0.98
C PHE A 758 8.27 34.07 2.46
N LEU A 759 8.60 35.32 2.79
CA LEU A 759 8.44 35.89 4.11
C LEU A 759 7.04 36.50 4.21
N PHE A 760 6.19 35.94 5.07
CA PHE A 760 4.78 36.32 5.20
C PHE A 760 4.50 36.99 6.54
N ASN A 761 3.95 38.21 6.51
CA ASN A 761 3.56 38.92 7.73
C ASN A 761 2.10 38.66 8.10
N SER A 762 1.90 37.77 9.06
CA SER A 762 0.58 37.45 9.63
C SER A 762 -0.05 38.58 10.45
N GLY A 763 0.71 39.64 10.74
CA GLY A 763 0.22 40.90 11.33
C GLY A 763 -0.42 41.83 10.30
N ALA A 764 0.02 41.75 9.03
CA ALA A 764 -0.43 42.65 7.96
C ALA A 764 -1.42 41.97 6.98
N ALA A 765 -1.41 40.65 6.84
CA ALA A 765 -2.32 39.92 5.95
C ALA A 765 -2.78 38.57 6.53
N GLY A 766 -3.96 38.14 6.10
CA GLY A 766 -4.56 36.86 6.45
C GLY A 766 -4.44 35.79 5.36
N VAL A 767 -5.15 34.66 5.55
CA VAL A 767 -5.07 33.47 4.69
C VAL A 767 -5.36 33.74 3.21
N ASN A 768 -6.21 34.72 2.89
CA ASN A 768 -6.56 35.04 1.50
C ASN A 768 -5.34 35.44 0.68
N LYS A 769 -4.38 36.14 1.30
CA LYS A 769 -3.14 36.52 0.62
C LYS A 769 -2.28 35.31 0.26
N ILE A 770 -2.26 34.28 1.11
CA ILE A 770 -1.60 33.00 0.81
C ILE A 770 -2.30 32.33 -0.39
N LYS A 771 -3.63 32.28 -0.39
CA LYS A 771 -4.42 31.69 -1.48
C LYS A 771 -4.20 32.39 -2.82
N GLU A 772 -4.18 33.72 -2.83
CA GLU A 772 -3.86 34.53 -4.02
C GLU A 772 -2.46 34.19 -4.56
N THR A 773 -1.48 34.07 -3.66
CA THR A 773 -0.06 33.85 -4.03
C THR A 773 0.18 32.50 -4.68
N ILE A 774 -0.54 31.45 -4.25
CA ILE A 774 -0.40 30.10 -4.79
C ILE A 774 -1.30 29.84 -6.02
N GLY A 775 -1.99 30.88 -6.51
CA GLY A 775 -2.94 30.86 -7.62
C GLY A 775 -4.38 30.83 -7.14
N GLY A 776 -5.24 31.76 -7.58
CA GLY A 776 -6.70 31.70 -7.40
C GLY A 776 -7.27 30.38 -7.89
#